data_AF-A0A4Q5XJK0-F1
#
_entry.id   AF-A0A4Q5XJK0-F1
#
_cell.length_a   1.000
_cell.length_b   1.000
_cell.length_c   1.000
_cell.angle_alpha   90.00
_cell.angle_beta   90.00
_cell.angle_gamma   90.00
#
_symmetry.space_group_name_H-M   'P 1'
#
loop_
_entity.id
_entity.type
_entity.pdbx_description
1 polymer ?
#
loop_
_entity_poly.entity_id
_entity_poly.type
_entity_poly.pdbx_seq_one_letter_code
_entity_poly.pdbx_strand_id
1 'polypeptide(L)'
;MKTSIRWWSRFALMAGMGLTTLIACSSDRGDKPSDEQRTGTLALPLRTVSSTGKVYFLRNAFFQIQNFNTGDVQFLSTEEGLADDSLLTIRLAANAQYAVTLLDGWFLERFDDEGGGSGGTTSMGGAPGTGGGAGFGGKTPVPIGGAFAQDVGSGGVFTAGEGPVDPPIAGKGGVSSTGGTAVGGVGPVAGSGPVGGTGTGGTGPVGSGVIIPSERVRLVTELTPETQFVFIEPQSDNFINYHFRVGDEVIEFNKGNLHISITVDDVPACIPPEGVTKPQRVLLDTNLTTTSAVSLRDAFSALSTNGGLAGNPELLFNEIYDSFASAPGKVPQAKHCGDETTDGQPSLNGFPIDCDRSESVQVGRLDGFRASAFVNRIDLAAANGAHCGQQRMIFAAQSFPRSLMILEAQVPNPHPELGIEGCRPLAEFWIAQDAIDDPSERGERLRQAFLVGGAPGLEDFGPFFRAENLTVGSGQIRLNTFNSGPWTLREFKLALDGDTLSAIPFPVAESPNGFLWDENSGLPQGEACRENFLTALDGVLTNDMSVMAFVVDGACRNSESRNDFFTEDYQSHLKSSPGFRSQLEDKLLSVGSSLSPENIASRARFAGSCIGCHMEGRGLSLGDGVVSPGAQDFPMVVEVPTQCGDDPSESCFLPSNALTDVFLPGRMNVLARTFGNVVPNPCDGGGSGTGGTSGGFGGSFGTGGGVGTGGGVGTAGAPSMGGTGMIPPDKPEPAPVIDIELASAEEPVDQLREEDAEIRQEYGDVTISGKSAASTH
;
A
#
# COMPACT_ATOMS: atom_id res chain seq x y z
N MET A 1 62.17 -0.58 -36.17
CA MET A 1 63.02 0.29 -35.33
C MET A 1 62.61 0.03 -33.88
N LYS A 2 63.53 -0.22 -32.92
CA LYS A 2 64.20 0.80 -32.06
C LYS A 2 63.19 1.82 -31.46
N THR A 3 63.08 2.01 -30.14
CA THR A 3 63.96 1.57 -29.03
C THR A 3 63.23 1.51 -27.68
N SER A 4 63.79 0.77 -26.71
CA SER A 4 63.41 0.77 -25.28
C SER A 4 64.23 1.78 -24.46
N ILE A 5 63.80 2.07 -23.22
CA ILE A 5 64.65 2.58 -22.11
C ILE A 5 63.96 2.38 -20.74
N ARG A 6 64.73 2.36 -19.65
CA ARG A 6 64.31 2.20 -18.23
C ARG A 6 64.99 3.25 -17.35
N TRP A 7 64.36 3.64 -16.22
CA TRP A 7 64.90 4.09 -14.90
C TRP A 7 63.68 4.56 -14.06
N TRP A 8 63.64 4.65 -12.72
CA TRP A 8 64.50 4.20 -11.59
C TRP A 8 63.55 3.99 -10.36
N SER A 9 63.79 3.07 -9.39
CA SER A 9 64.65 3.18 -8.19
C SER A 9 64.34 4.34 -7.23
N ARG A 10 64.37 4.23 -5.89
CA ARG A 10 64.27 3.11 -4.91
C ARG A 10 64.47 3.67 -3.47
N PHE A 11 63.63 3.33 -2.50
CA PHE A 11 63.91 3.29 -1.03
C PHE A 11 62.91 2.27 -0.41
N ALA A 12 63.19 1.28 0.44
CA ALA A 12 64.25 1.00 1.45
C ALA A 12 64.03 1.72 2.80
N LEU A 13 64.07 1.09 3.99
CA LEU A 13 64.18 -0.34 4.41
C LEU A 13 63.76 -0.48 5.91
N MET A 14 64.00 -1.64 6.56
CA MET A 14 63.80 -2.05 7.99
C MET A 14 62.46 -2.82 8.21
N ALA A 15 62.36 -4.06 8.70
CA ALA A 15 63.22 -5.03 9.41
C ALA A 15 63.62 -4.68 10.86
N GLY A 16 63.47 -5.57 11.86
CA GLY A 16 62.85 -6.91 11.90
C GLY A 16 63.17 -7.71 13.19
N MET A 17 62.77 -9.00 13.24
CA MET A 17 63.05 -10.03 14.29
C MET A 17 62.36 -9.84 15.67
N GLY A 18 61.97 -10.89 16.43
CA GLY A 18 61.90 -12.34 16.16
C GLY A 18 61.78 -13.19 17.45
N LEU A 19 61.44 -14.50 17.33
CA LEU A 19 61.77 -15.67 18.22
C LEU A 19 61.44 -15.59 19.76
N THR A 20 60.97 -16.59 20.53
CA THR A 20 60.63 -18.03 20.31
C THR A 20 59.85 -18.63 21.52
N THR A 21 58.91 -19.56 21.25
CA THR A 21 58.45 -20.73 22.07
C THR A 21 58.28 -20.66 23.60
N LEU A 22 57.09 -21.04 24.12
CA LEU A 22 56.85 -22.37 24.74
C LEU A 22 55.36 -22.65 25.08
N ILE A 23 55.06 -23.89 25.50
CA ILE A 23 53.74 -24.56 25.52
C ILE A 23 52.91 -24.28 26.80
N ALA A 24 51.59 -24.13 26.66
CA ALA A 24 50.57 -24.50 27.65
C ALA A 24 49.22 -24.80 26.96
N CYS A 25 48.38 -25.67 27.54
CA CYS A 25 47.05 -26.02 27.02
C CYS A 25 45.94 -25.67 28.03
N SER A 26 44.80 -25.13 27.58
CA SER A 26 43.54 -25.19 28.33
C SER A 26 42.29 -24.94 27.48
N SER A 27 41.32 -25.84 27.58
CA SER A 27 39.85 -25.63 27.53
C SER A 27 39.22 -24.67 26.51
N ASP A 28 38.55 -25.26 25.53
CA ASP A 28 37.20 -24.95 25.02
C ASP A 28 36.58 -23.56 25.30
N ARG A 29 36.31 -22.84 24.21
CA ARG A 29 35.00 -22.21 23.95
C ARG A 29 34.81 -22.12 22.44
N GLY A 30 33.64 -22.51 21.94
CA GLY A 30 33.38 -22.57 20.50
C GLY A 30 33.33 -21.20 19.85
N ASP A 31 33.83 -21.11 18.62
CA ASP A 31 33.74 -19.90 17.81
C ASP A 31 32.28 -19.53 17.54
N LYS A 32 31.94 -18.25 17.74
CA LYS A 32 30.66 -17.70 17.30
C LYS A 32 30.70 -17.39 15.80
N PRO A 33 29.57 -17.47 15.07
CA PRO A 33 29.45 -16.75 13.80
C PRO A 33 29.62 -15.24 14.03
N SER A 34 30.05 -14.52 13.00
CA SER A 34 30.25 -13.07 13.04
C SER A 34 28.92 -12.31 13.10
N ASP A 35 28.78 -11.39 14.05
CA ASP A 35 27.57 -10.57 14.20
C ASP A 35 27.38 -9.61 13.00
N GLU A 36 26.21 -9.69 12.34
CA GLU A 36 25.78 -8.72 11.32
C GLU A 36 25.47 -7.34 11.94
N GLN A 37 25.83 -6.27 11.22
CA GLN A 37 25.91 -4.91 11.79
C GLN A 37 24.56 -4.17 11.74
N ARG A 38 23.62 -4.63 12.56
CA ARG A 38 22.25 -4.11 12.74
C ARG A 38 22.18 -2.57 12.87
N THR A 39 21.21 -1.93 12.22
CA THR A 39 21.06 -0.46 12.19
C THR A 39 19.70 0.05 12.72
N GLY A 40 19.74 1.03 13.62
CA GLY A 40 18.57 1.74 14.13
C GLY A 40 18.15 2.92 13.26
N THR A 41 16.98 3.48 13.52
CA THR A 41 16.55 4.81 13.01
C THR A 41 16.13 5.67 14.20
N LEU A 42 16.60 6.91 14.31
CA LEU A 42 16.18 7.91 15.31
C LEU A 42 15.29 8.95 14.63
N ALA A 43 14.09 9.21 15.16
CA ALA A 43 13.14 10.18 14.62
C ALA A 43 12.81 11.31 15.61
N LEU A 44 13.26 12.54 15.37
CA LEU A 44 13.14 13.72 16.26
C LEU A 44 11.95 14.63 15.86
N PRO A 45 10.90 14.78 16.69
CA PRO A 45 9.75 15.62 16.36
C PRO A 45 10.07 17.11 16.49
N LEU A 46 9.81 17.87 15.43
CA LEU A 46 10.05 19.32 15.34
C LEU A 46 8.84 20.18 15.68
N ARG A 47 7.68 19.57 15.94
CA ARG A 47 6.42 20.25 16.28
C ARG A 47 5.88 19.70 17.61
N THR A 48 5.41 20.59 18.49
CA THR A 48 4.65 20.22 19.69
C THR A 48 3.49 21.19 19.93
N VAL A 49 2.63 20.87 20.89
CA VAL A 49 1.52 21.72 21.35
C VAL A 49 1.65 21.90 22.86
N SER A 50 1.63 23.15 23.33
CA SER A 50 1.75 23.44 24.77
C SER A 50 0.49 23.06 25.54
N SER A 51 0.59 23.06 26.88
CA SER A 51 -0.58 22.87 27.77
C SER A 51 -1.66 23.94 27.64
N THR A 52 -1.42 25.04 26.89
CA THR A 52 -2.43 26.06 26.57
C THR A 52 -2.99 25.95 25.14
N GLY A 53 -2.64 24.91 24.40
CA GLY A 53 -3.13 24.64 23.04
C GLY A 53 -2.36 25.34 21.91
N LYS A 54 -1.28 26.05 22.23
CA LYS A 54 -0.45 26.78 21.26
C LYS A 54 0.52 25.83 20.55
N VAL A 55 0.60 25.93 19.23
CA VAL A 55 1.54 25.15 18.41
C VAL A 55 2.93 25.81 18.45
N TYR A 56 3.96 25.02 18.72
CA TYR A 56 5.36 25.45 18.68
C TYR A 56 6.18 24.54 17.76
N PHE A 57 6.99 25.15 16.89
CA PHE A 57 8.01 24.48 16.09
C PHE A 57 9.40 24.77 16.66
N LEU A 58 10.25 23.76 16.71
CA LEU A 58 11.68 23.91 17.00
C LEU A 58 12.42 24.27 15.70
N ARG A 59 13.08 25.43 15.70
CA ARG A 59 13.71 26.03 14.51
C ARG A 59 15.18 26.35 14.77
N ASN A 60 15.98 26.34 13.71
CA ASN A 60 17.43 26.52 13.72
C ASN A 60 18.15 25.67 14.79
N ALA A 61 17.64 24.47 15.06
CA ALA A 61 18.23 23.56 16.03
C ALA A 61 19.19 22.59 15.34
N PHE A 62 20.29 22.31 16.03
CA PHE A 62 21.34 21.41 15.58
C PHE A 62 21.58 20.35 16.65
N PHE A 63 21.44 19.08 16.29
CA PHE A 63 21.66 17.96 17.19
C PHE A 63 22.99 17.29 16.83
N GLN A 64 23.89 17.15 17.79
CA GLN A 64 25.10 16.34 17.69
C GLN A 64 24.81 14.95 18.26
N ILE A 65 25.03 13.89 17.47
CA ILE A 65 24.80 12.50 17.87
C ILE A 65 26.15 11.78 17.93
N GLN A 66 26.65 11.48 19.13
CA GLN A 66 27.96 10.83 19.34
C GLN A 66 27.81 9.38 19.82
N ASN A 67 28.42 8.43 19.11
CA ASN A 67 28.53 7.03 19.52
C ASN A 67 29.68 6.86 20.53
N PHE A 68 29.41 6.36 21.74
CA PHE A 68 30.44 6.09 22.75
C PHE A 68 31.24 4.80 22.52
N ASN A 69 30.71 3.83 21.77
CA ASN A 69 31.39 2.57 21.50
C ASN A 69 32.50 2.74 20.45
N THR A 70 32.33 3.67 19.50
CA THR A 70 33.28 3.93 18.40
C THR A 70 33.96 5.30 18.48
N GLY A 71 33.31 6.28 19.11
CA GLY A 71 33.73 7.69 19.15
C GLY A 71 33.14 8.56 18.03
N ASP A 72 32.43 7.97 17.06
CA ASP A 72 31.88 8.66 15.89
C ASP A 72 30.89 9.77 16.26
N VAL A 73 30.83 10.83 15.46
CA VAL A 73 29.93 11.98 15.66
C VAL A 73 29.20 12.31 14.36
N GLN A 74 27.88 12.42 14.43
CA GLN A 74 26.98 12.84 13.36
C GLN A 74 26.24 14.13 13.78
N PHE A 75 25.67 14.85 12.81
CA PHE A 75 24.88 16.06 13.05
C PHE A 75 23.56 16.03 12.28
N LEU A 76 22.53 16.68 12.81
CA LEU A 76 21.23 16.92 12.16
C LEU A 76 20.80 18.38 12.35
N SER A 77 20.19 19.00 11.35
CA SER A 77 19.57 20.33 11.46
C SER A 77 18.07 20.33 11.16
N THR A 78 17.32 21.21 11.82
CA THR A 78 15.89 21.46 11.52
C THR A 78 15.64 22.15 10.18
N GLU A 79 16.68 22.75 9.59
CA GLU A 79 16.59 23.51 8.34
C GLU A 79 17.01 22.67 7.11
N GLU A 80 17.26 21.36 7.29
CA GLU A 80 17.61 20.41 6.21
C GLU A 80 16.40 19.68 5.61
N GLY A 81 15.22 19.83 6.21
CA GLY A 81 13.93 19.37 5.67
C GLY A 81 13.18 20.46 4.87
N LEU A 82 11.95 20.16 4.45
CA LEU A 82 11.00 21.17 4.01
C LEU A 82 10.60 22.08 5.18
N ALA A 83 10.24 23.33 4.89
CA ALA A 83 10.01 24.36 5.91
C ALA A 83 8.88 24.04 6.92
N ASP A 84 8.01 23.08 6.63
CA ASP A 84 6.90 22.65 7.48
C ASP A 84 7.07 21.21 8.02
N ASP A 85 8.23 20.58 7.81
CA ASP A 85 8.51 19.22 8.29
C ASP A 85 8.44 19.15 9.82
N SER A 86 7.65 18.19 10.32
CA SER A 86 7.40 17.99 11.74
C SER A 86 8.28 16.91 12.38
N LEU A 87 9.21 16.31 11.62
CA LEU A 87 10.03 15.17 12.02
C LEU A 87 11.36 15.14 11.23
N LEU A 88 12.50 15.00 11.91
CA LEU A 88 13.79 14.60 11.28
C LEU A 88 14.01 13.11 11.50
N THR A 89 14.68 12.41 10.57
CA THR A 89 15.04 10.99 10.74
C THR A 89 16.49 10.69 10.32
N ILE A 90 17.18 9.79 11.03
CA ILE A 90 18.55 9.35 10.72
C ILE A 90 18.77 7.88 11.09
N ARG A 91 19.55 7.11 10.30
CA ARG A 91 19.95 5.73 10.66
C ARG A 91 21.24 5.72 11.50
N LEU A 92 21.26 4.89 12.55
CA LEU A 92 22.34 4.71 13.54
C LEU A 92 22.71 3.22 13.66
N ALA A 93 23.70 2.85 14.46
CA ALA A 93 24.05 1.43 14.73
C ALA A 93 23.37 0.93 16.01
N ALA A 94 22.99 -0.35 16.04
CA ALA A 94 22.43 -1.00 17.23
C ALA A 94 23.53 -1.55 18.17
N ASN A 95 23.14 -1.85 19.42
CA ASN A 95 24.02 -2.23 20.53
C ASN A 95 25.05 -1.15 20.92
N ALA A 96 24.75 0.13 20.65
CA ALA A 96 25.65 1.25 20.87
C ALA A 96 25.04 2.34 21.78
N GLN A 97 25.87 2.88 22.68
CA GLN A 97 25.48 4.03 23.52
C GLN A 97 25.72 5.31 22.73
N TYR A 98 24.75 6.23 22.77
CA TYR A 98 24.83 7.52 22.12
C TYR A 98 24.57 8.67 23.10
N ALA A 99 25.31 9.77 22.94
CA ALA A 99 24.90 11.08 23.42
C ALA A 99 24.20 11.83 22.28
N VAL A 100 23.08 12.46 22.57
CA VAL A 100 22.41 13.41 21.68
C VAL A 100 22.43 14.77 22.36
N THR A 101 23.17 15.71 21.79
CA THR A 101 23.35 17.06 22.33
C THR A 101 22.65 18.07 21.42
N LEU A 102 21.69 18.82 21.96
CA LEU A 102 21.12 20.00 21.32
C LEU A 102 22.11 21.17 21.47
N LEU A 103 22.58 21.71 20.34
CA LEU A 103 23.57 22.79 20.30
C LEU A 103 22.92 24.18 20.31
N ASP A 104 23.65 25.14 20.89
CA ASP A 104 23.29 26.57 20.94
C ASP A 104 22.82 27.15 19.60
N GLY A 105 21.76 27.96 19.63
CA GLY A 105 21.27 28.73 18.48
C GLY A 105 19.83 28.39 18.03
N TRP A 106 19.23 27.34 18.59
CA TRP A 106 17.82 27.01 18.39
C TRP A 106 16.87 28.11 18.90
N PHE A 107 15.64 28.12 18.39
CA PHE A 107 14.54 28.91 18.94
C PHE A 107 13.20 28.19 18.76
N LEU A 108 12.20 28.60 19.54
CA LEU A 108 10.82 28.15 19.36
C LEU A 108 10.04 29.20 18.57
N GLU A 109 9.42 28.76 17.47
CA GLU A 109 8.49 29.53 16.66
C GLU A 109 7.06 29.15 17.04
N ARG A 110 6.26 30.12 17.52
CA ARG A 110 4.83 29.90 17.75
C ARG A 110 4.05 30.09 16.44
N PHE A 111 3.13 29.18 16.16
CA PHE A 111 2.16 29.30 15.08
C PHE A 111 0.79 29.68 15.64
N ASP A 112 0.17 30.73 15.12
CA ASP A 112 -1.14 31.26 15.54
C ASP A 112 -2.12 31.20 14.36
N ASP A 113 -3.12 30.32 14.44
CA ASP A 113 -4.05 30.02 13.31
C ASP A 113 -5.12 31.11 13.03
N GLU A 114 -5.20 32.19 13.81
CA GLU A 114 -6.26 33.21 13.68
C GLU A 114 -5.99 34.25 12.55
N GLY A 115 -5.95 33.77 11.30
CA GLY A 115 -5.59 34.55 10.10
C GLY A 115 -6.69 34.81 9.06
N GLY A 116 -7.95 34.40 9.29
CA GLY A 116 -9.02 34.46 8.28
C GLY A 116 -9.60 35.87 8.05
N GLY A 117 -9.26 36.53 6.93
CA GLY A 117 -9.76 37.88 6.61
C GLY A 117 -9.99 38.16 5.12
N SER A 118 -11.25 38.38 4.73
CA SER A 118 -11.66 38.93 3.43
C SER A 118 -12.02 40.42 3.54
N GLY A 119 -11.86 41.22 2.48
CA GLY A 119 -11.81 42.68 2.59
C GLY A 119 -12.60 43.51 1.58
N GLY A 120 -12.86 44.78 1.96
CA GLY A 120 -13.40 45.84 1.10
C GLY A 120 -14.90 46.14 1.27
N THR A 121 -15.40 47.39 1.17
CA THR A 121 -14.73 48.70 1.04
C THR A 121 -15.61 49.87 1.56
N THR A 122 -14.96 50.91 2.08
CA THR A 122 -15.37 52.34 2.11
C THR A 122 -16.59 52.87 2.91
N SER A 123 -16.29 53.85 3.78
CA SER A 123 -16.95 55.18 3.90
C SER A 123 -17.91 55.50 5.07
N MET A 124 -17.36 56.24 6.04
CA MET A 124 -17.98 57.32 6.85
C MET A 124 -19.21 57.06 7.75
N GLY A 125 -18.95 56.99 9.06
CA GLY A 125 -19.30 58.12 9.95
C GLY A 125 -20.47 57.97 10.94
N GLY A 126 -20.21 58.28 12.21
CA GLY A 126 -21.24 58.62 13.21
C GLY A 126 -21.34 57.69 14.43
N ALA A 127 -20.81 58.14 15.58
CA ALA A 127 -21.24 57.74 16.93
C ALA A 127 -22.43 58.63 17.37
N PRO A 128 -23.10 58.45 18.54
CA PRO A 128 -22.93 57.51 19.67
C PRO A 128 -24.19 56.62 19.90
N GLY A 129 -24.39 55.81 20.96
CA GLY A 129 -23.65 55.40 22.18
C GLY A 129 -24.64 55.00 23.31
N THR A 130 -24.14 54.46 24.45
CA THR A 130 -24.89 53.96 25.66
C THR A 130 -25.87 52.77 25.41
N GLY A 131 -26.34 51.94 26.38
CA GLY A 131 -26.07 51.71 27.82
C GLY A 131 -27.38 51.46 28.63
N GLY A 132 -27.52 50.56 29.63
CA GLY A 132 -26.64 49.52 30.24
C GLY A 132 -27.27 48.89 31.53
N GLY A 133 -26.80 47.71 31.99
CA GLY A 133 -27.27 46.96 33.20
C GLY A 133 -28.39 45.93 32.91
N ALA A 134 -28.21 44.62 33.19
CA ALA A 134 -28.28 43.87 34.49
C ALA A 134 -29.75 43.50 34.88
N GLY A 135 -30.16 42.71 35.89
CA GLY A 135 -29.53 41.64 36.69
C GLY A 135 -30.53 41.03 37.71
N PHE A 136 -30.16 39.92 38.39
CA PHE A 136 -30.92 39.16 39.44
C PHE A 136 -32.17 38.40 38.93
N GLY A 137 -32.55 37.19 39.40
CA GLY A 137 -32.06 36.28 40.45
C GLY A 137 -33.22 35.84 41.39
N GLY A 138 -33.43 34.59 41.83
CA GLY A 138 -32.78 33.28 41.62
C GLY A 138 -33.47 32.17 42.46
N LYS A 139 -32.89 30.95 42.56
CA LYS A 139 -33.28 29.75 43.36
C LYS A 139 -34.36 28.78 42.78
N THR A 140 -33.89 27.61 42.31
CA THR A 140 -34.24 26.19 42.67
C THR A 140 -35.55 25.84 43.42
N PRO A 141 -36.16 24.62 43.30
CA PRO A 141 -35.61 23.34 42.76
C PRO A 141 -36.53 22.40 41.89
N VAL A 142 -35.93 21.52 41.06
CA VAL A 142 -36.02 20.01 40.96
C VAL A 142 -37.39 19.28 41.24
N PRO A 143 -37.82 18.15 40.59
CA PRO A 143 -37.26 17.29 39.50
C PRO A 143 -38.26 16.84 38.35
N ILE A 144 -37.86 15.82 37.57
CA ILE A 144 -38.64 14.76 36.84
C ILE A 144 -39.07 15.00 35.36
N GLY A 145 -38.52 14.15 34.47
CA GLY A 145 -39.32 13.36 33.51
C GLY A 145 -39.40 13.84 32.06
N GLY A 146 -38.93 13.00 31.12
CA GLY A 146 -39.11 13.22 29.69
C GLY A 146 -38.50 12.10 28.84
N ALA A 147 -39.23 11.00 28.66
CA ALA A 147 -38.89 9.97 27.67
C ALA A 147 -39.47 10.38 26.30
N PHE A 148 -38.74 10.10 25.21
CA PHE A 148 -39.20 10.30 23.84
C PHE A 148 -39.54 8.98 23.17
N ALA A 149 -40.67 8.92 22.49
CA ALA A 149 -41.04 7.82 21.62
C ALA A 149 -42.05 8.27 20.54
N GLN A 150 -41.93 7.65 19.37
CA GLN A 150 -42.92 7.46 18.31
C GLN A 150 -43.35 8.61 17.36
N ASP A 151 -43.16 8.27 16.09
CA ASP A 151 -44.08 8.32 14.95
C ASP A 151 -44.42 9.64 14.24
N VAL A 152 -44.21 9.60 12.92
CA VAL A 152 -44.66 10.60 11.93
C VAL A 152 -45.44 9.88 10.83
N GLY A 153 -46.74 10.17 10.73
CA GLY A 153 -47.67 9.51 9.79
C GLY A 153 -48.16 10.41 8.65
N SER A 154 -47.66 10.12 7.44
CA SER A 154 -48.27 10.28 6.10
C SER A 154 -49.52 11.16 5.85
N GLY A 155 -49.43 12.00 4.81
CA GLY A 155 -50.56 12.49 3.97
C GLY A 155 -50.77 14.02 3.94
N GLY A 156 -51.20 14.64 2.83
CA GLY A 156 -51.35 14.13 1.46
C GLY A 156 -52.20 15.02 0.52
N VAL A 157 -51.64 15.33 -0.68
CA VAL A 157 -52.32 15.64 -1.98
C VAL A 157 -53.31 16.83 -2.07
N PHE A 158 -53.02 17.84 -2.92
CA PHE A 158 -53.78 18.20 -4.15
C PHE A 158 -53.15 19.37 -4.95
N THR A 159 -53.74 19.76 -6.11
CA THR A 159 -53.01 20.17 -7.34
C THR A 159 -53.41 21.53 -7.96
N ALA A 160 -52.61 21.94 -8.97
CA ALA A 160 -52.84 22.93 -10.06
C ALA A 160 -52.39 24.40 -9.79
N GLY A 161 -51.84 25.14 -10.78
CA GLY A 161 -51.51 24.76 -12.18
C GLY A 161 -50.73 25.85 -12.95
N GLU A 162 -50.43 25.58 -14.24
CA GLU A 162 -50.06 26.45 -15.40
C GLU A 162 -49.84 27.96 -15.11
N GLY A 163 -48.71 28.65 -15.41
CA GLY A 163 -47.92 28.73 -16.66
C GLY A 163 -48.30 29.99 -17.49
N PRO A 164 -47.51 30.53 -18.46
CA PRO A 164 -46.06 30.48 -18.72
C PRO A 164 -45.42 31.86 -19.14
N VAL A 165 -44.17 31.85 -19.66
CA VAL A 165 -43.41 32.84 -20.50
C VAL A 165 -43.02 34.29 -20.06
N ASP A 166 -41.70 34.49 -20.11
CA ASP A 166 -40.91 35.61 -20.72
C ASP A 166 -40.61 36.97 -20.02
N PRO A 167 -39.50 37.65 -20.41
CA PRO A 167 -38.81 38.72 -19.64
C PRO A 167 -38.83 40.08 -20.42
N PRO A 168 -37.86 41.04 -20.35
CA PRO A 168 -36.78 41.33 -19.38
C PRO A 168 -36.80 42.82 -18.91
N ILE A 169 -35.62 43.38 -18.57
CA ILE A 169 -35.18 44.81 -18.58
C ILE A 169 -34.76 45.39 -17.22
N ALA A 170 -33.67 46.16 -17.24
CA ALA A 170 -33.03 46.78 -16.08
C ALA A 170 -33.64 48.13 -15.68
N GLY A 171 -33.59 48.46 -14.38
CA GLY A 171 -33.92 49.78 -13.85
C GLY A 171 -32.93 50.20 -12.74
N LYS A 172 -32.29 51.37 -12.90
CA LYS A 172 -31.40 51.95 -11.88
C LYS A 172 -32.15 52.93 -10.98
N GLY A 173 -31.84 52.87 -9.69
CA GLY A 173 -32.15 53.91 -8.70
C GLY A 173 -33.48 53.71 -7.94
N GLY A 174 -33.61 54.20 -6.69
CA GLY A 174 -32.53 54.71 -5.84
C GLY A 174 -32.98 55.65 -4.71
N VAL A 175 -32.19 55.66 -3.64
CA VAL A 175 -32.13 56.67 -2.56
C VAL A 175 -33.32 56.72 -1.56
N SER A 176 -32.96 56.86 -0.28
CA SER A 176 -33.78 57.38 0.84
C SER A 176 -34.86 56.48 1.47
N SER A 177 -35.12 56.55 2.79
CA SER A 177 -34.31 57.00 3.96
C SER A 177 -35.03 56.75 5.29
N THR A 178 -34.28 56.77 6.40
CA THR A 178 -34.70 57.07 7.81
C THR A 178 -35.74 56.20 8.56
N GLY A 179 -35.40 55.87 9.81
CA GLY A 179 -36.33 55.59 10.91
C GLY A 179 -36.59 54.10 11.22
N GLY A 180 -36.55 53.63 12.48
CA GLY A 180 -36.09 54.29 13.71
C GLY A 180 -36.55 53.60 15.01
N THR A 181 -35.69 53.59 16.04
CA THR A 181 -35.96 53.50 17.50
C THR A 181 -37.10 52.62 18.07
N ALA A 182 -36.74 51.72 19.01
CA ALA A 182 -37.37 51.67 20.36
C ALA A 182 -36.56 50.84 21.40
N VAL A 183 -36.39 51.40 22.61
CA VAL A 183 -36.46 50.81 23.99
C VAL A 183 -36.19 49.29 24.17
N GLY A 184 -35.37 48.76 25.10
CA GLY A 184 -34.87 49.21 26.42
C GLY A 184 -35.50 48.37 27.58
N GLY A 185 -34.90 48.03 28.73
CA GLY A 185 -33.56 48.23 29.33
C GLY A 185 -33.61 47.95 30.88
N VAL A 186 -32.47 48.05 31.60
CA VAL A 186 -32.34 48.01 33.11
C VAL A 186 -32.56 46.62 33.76
N GLY A 187 -31.99 46.19 34.90
CA GLY A 187 -30.93 46.63 35.86
C GLY A 187 -31.18 45.97 37.26
N PRO A 188 -30.49 46.30 38.39
CA PRO A 188 -29.06 46.49 38.74
C PRO A 188 -28.40 45.12 39.11
N VAL A 189 -27.44 44.79 40.01
CA VAL A 189 -26.69 45.28 41.23
C VAL A 189 -25.31 44.54 41.16
N ALA A 190 -24.09 44.94 41.58
CA ALA A 190 -23.43 45.66 42.70
C ALA A 190 -22.86 44.79 43.87
N GLY A 191 -21.59 45.06 44.25
CA GLY A 191 -20.84 44.51 45.40
C GLY A 191 -19.51 43.82 45.01
N SER A 192 -18.33 44.16 45.56
CA SER A 192 -17.91 45.26 46.47
C SER A 192 -16.37 45.46 46.40
N GLY A 193 -15.86 46.68 46.60
CA GLY A 193 -14.40 46.99 46.68
C GLY A 193 -13.80 46.74 48.08
N PRO A 194 -12.62 47.32 48.47
CA PRO A 194 -11.76 48.35 47.84
C PRO A 194 -10.39 47.75 47.37
N VAL A 195 -9.29 48.43 46.98
CA VAL A 195 -8.60 49.68 47.39
C VAL A 195 -7.84 50.29 46.18
N GLY A 196 -7.63 51.61 46.15
CA GLY A 196 -6.95 52.30 45.04
C GLY A 196 -5.48 52.70 45.32
N GLY A 197 -4.73 52.90 44.23
CA GLY A 197 -3.37 53.47 44.18
C GLY A 197 -3.14 54.16 42.83
N THR A 198 -2.39 55.27 42.79
CA THR A 198 -2.40 56.25 41.68
C THR A 198 -1.07 56.39 40.94
N GLY A 199 -1.10 56.60 39.62
CA GLY A 199 0.02 57.14 38.83
C GLY A 199 -0.02 56.68 37.36
N THR A 200 -0.70 57.36 36.43
CA THR A 200 -0.29 58.56 35.66
C THR A 200 0.99 58.41 34.83
N GLY A 201 0.84 58.36 33.51
CA GLY A 201 1.93 58.51 32.53
C GLY A 201 1.53 57.93 31.17
N GLY A 202 1.66 58.70 30.08
CA GLY A 202 1.35 58.20 28.75
C GLY A 202 1.72 59.16 27.62
N THR A 203 2.12 58.58 26.49
CA THR A 203 2.28 59.21 25.17
C THR A 203 2.21 58.12 24.10
N GLY A 204 1.46 58.36 23.02
CA GLY A 204 1.66 57.66 21.74
C GLY A 204 2.37 58.59 20.74
N PRO A 205 2.15 58.45 19.41
CA PRO A 205 1.54 57.32 18.70
C PRO A 205 2.38 56.85 17.49
N VAL A 206 2.20 55.60 17.04
CA VAL A 206 2.67 55.16 15.71
C VAL A 206 1.60 54.28 15.07
N GLY A 207 1.27 54.57 13.80
CA GLY A 207 0.46 53.68 12.97
C GLY A 207 1.34 52.86 12.04
N SER A 208 1.08 51.57 11.92
CA SER A 208 1.64 50.69 10.89
C SER A 208 0.71 49.51 10.67
N GLY A 209 0.43 49.18 9.41
CA GLY A 209 -0.10 47.87 9.05
C GLY A 209 1.06 46.87 9.16
N VAL A 210 1.16 46.23 10.32
CA VAL A 210 2.19 45.22 10.60
C VAL A 210 1.60 43.86 10.26
N ILE A 211 2.20 43.16 9.29
CA ILE A 211 2.09 41.69 9.25
C ILE A 211 2.67 41.22 10.56
N ILE A 212 1.86 40.60 11.42
CA ILE A 212 2.33 40.07 12.71
C ILE A 212 3.41 39.03 12.38
N PRO A 213 4.69 39.26 12.73
CA PRO A 213 5.70 38.23 12.56
C PRO A 213 5.38 37.08 13.52
N SER A 214 5.65 35.84 13.11
CA SER A 214 5.62 34.70 14.04
C SER A 214 6.42 35.08 15.29
N GLU A 215 5.81 34.92 16.47
CA GLU A 215 6.38 35.48 17.70
C GLU A 215 7.58 34.64 18.13
N ARG A 216 8.77 34.98 17.60
CA ARG A 216 10.04 34.32 17.89
C ARG A 216 10.41 34.57 19.35
N VAL A 217 9.99 33.67 20.22
CA VAL A 217 10.20 33.77 21.66
C VAL A 217 11.70 33.64 21.95
N ARG A 218 12.36 34.77 22.24
CA ARG A 218 13.79 34.83 22.59
C ARG A 218 14.09 34.75 24.10
N LEU A 219 13.05 34.63 24.92
CA LEU A 219 13.19 34.34 26.36
C LEU A 219 12.72 32.92 26.61
N VAL A 220 13.58 31.98 26.20
CA VAL A 220 13.46 30.56 26.55
C VAL A 220 14.57 30.23 27.53
N THR A 221 14.26 29.44 28.55
CA THR A 221 15.27 28.82 29.43
C THR A 221 15.10 27.31 29.34
N GLU A 222 16.18 26.58 29.02
CA GLU A 222 16.13 25.13 29.05
C GLU A 222 16.04 24.64 30.51
N LEU A 223 15.22 23.61 30.73
CA LEU A 223 15.05 22.94 32.03
C LEU A 223 15.72 21.57 32.06
N THR A 224 16.05 21.02 30.89
CA THR A 224 16.86 19.82 30.69
C THR A 224 18.35 20.15 30.54
N PRO A 225 19.23 19.15 30.70
CA PRO A 225 20.58 19.22 30.17
C PRO A 225 20.57 19.18 28.63
N GLU A 226 21.38 20.05 28.02
CA GLU A 226 21.63 20.13 26.57
C GLU A 226 21.99 18.75 25.96
N THR A 227 22.66 17.88 26.73
CA THR A 227 23.03 16.51 26.33
C THR A 227 22.20 15.46 27.04
N GLN A 228 21.52 14.64 26.24
CA GLN A 228 20.79 13.44 26.66
C GLN A 228 21.56 12.17 26.27
N PHE A 229 21.41 11.10 27.03
CA PHE A 229 22.12 9.83 26.80
C PHE A 229 21.09 8.71 26.52
N VAL A 230 21.31 7.95 25.45
CA VAL A 230 20.45 6.86 25.01
C VAL A 230 21.28 5.60 24.72
N PHE A 231 20.77 4.42 25.07
CA PHE A 231 21.37 3.15 24.65
C PHE A 231 20.47 2.49 23.61
N ILE A 232 20.97 2.36 22.39
CA ILE A 232 20.21 1.81 21.27
C ILE A 232 20.41 0.29 21.26
N GLU A 233 19.55 -0.44 21.96
CA GLU A 233 19.46 -1.90 21.87
C GLU A 233 18.56 -2.31 20.68
N PRO A 234 18.78 -3.47 20.05
CA PRO A 234 17.83 -4.05 19.11
C PRO A 234 16.44 -4.15 19.74
N GLN A 235 15.42 -3.60 19.07
CA GLN A 235 14.02 -3.58 19.52
C GLN A 235 13.72 -2.78 20.82
N SER A 236 14.59 -1.86 21.25
CA SER A 236 14.30 -0.96 22.40
C SER A 236 13.86 0.45 21.99
N ASP A 237 12.62 0.82 22.31
CA ASP A 237 12.22 2.23 22.35
C ASP A 237 12.98 2.97 23.45
N ASN A 238 13.51 4.15 23.12
CA ASN A 238 14.20 5.04 24.05
C ASN A 238 13.73 6.48 23.84
N PHE A 239 13.66 7.25 24.93
CA PHE A 239 13.11 8.60 24.92
C PHE A 239 14.18 9.66 25.20
N ILE A 240 14.20 10.68 24.36
CA ILE A 240 15.00 11.91 24.48
C ILE A 240 13.99 13.04 24.61
N ASN A 241 13.96 13.68 25.78
CA ASN A 241 13.00 14.74 26.09
C ASN A 241 13.75 16.05 26.31
N TYR A 242 13.33 17.12 25.63
CA TYR A 242 13.82 18.47 25.87
C TYR A 242 12.67 19.31 26.44
N HIS A 243 12.89 19.93 27.59
CA HIS A 243 11.90 20.73 28.30
C HIS A 243 12.31 22.19 28.26
N PHE A 244 11.56 23.01 27.54
CA PHE A 244 11.84 24.43 27.34
C PHE A 244 10.83 25.28 28.13
N ARG A 245 11.27 26.32 28.86
CA ARG A 245 10.35 27.26 29.50
C ARG A 245 10.13 28.50 28.65
N VAL A 246 8.87 28.75 28.26
CA VAL A 246 8.40 29.94 27.54
C VAL A 246 7.50 30.75 28.46
N GLY A 247 8.06 31.77 29.11
CA GLY A 247 7.36 32.50 30.17
C GLY A 247 7.02 31.57 31.34
N ASP A 248 5.73 31.48 31.67
CA ASP A 248 5.22 30.54 32.70
C ASP A 248 4.86 29.15 32.12
N GLU A 249 4.85 28.98 30.80
CA GLU A 249 4.56 27.69 30.14
C GLU A 249 5.83 26.82 30.07
N VAL A 250 5.69 25.53 30.38
CA VAL A 250 6.71 24.52 30.04
C VAL A 250 6.28 23.87 28.73
N ILE A 251 7.07 24.10 27.69
CA ILE A 251 6.93 23.52 26.36
C ILE A 251 7.73 22.22 26.35
N GLU A 252 6.99 21.12 26.32
CA GLU A 252 7.54 19.77 26.28
C GLU A 252 7.48 19.30 24.84
N PHE A 253 8.65 19.18 24.19
CA PHE A 253 8.75 18.38 22.98
C PHE A 253 8.72 16.90 23.40
N ASN A 254 8.12 16.05 22.55
CA ASN A 254 7.70 14.68 22.89
C ASN A 254 6.43 14.58 23.77
N LYS A 255 5.37 15.36 23.46
CA LYS A 255 3.96 15.00 23.75
C LYS A 255 3.29 14.18 22.63
N GLY A 256 4.06 13.82 21.62
CA GLY A 256 3.79 12.82 20.60
C GLY A 256 5.12 12.14 20.27
N ASN A 257 5.10 10.82 20.12
CA ASN A 257 6.25 9.95 20.38
C ASN A 257 7.49 10.21 19.49
N LEU A 258 8.64 10.39 20.13
CA LEU A 258 9.95 10.04 19.58
C LEU A 258 9.98 8.52 19.32
N HIS A 259 10.10 8.09 18.06
CA HIS A 259 10.14 6.67 17.68
C HIS A 259 11.56 6.30 17.22
N ILE A 260 12.12 5.22 17.77
CA ILE A 260 13.49 4.78 17.44
C ILE A 260 13.46 3.33 16.90
N SER A 261 12.98 3.15 15.67
CA SER A 261 12.76 1.83 15.07
C SER A 261 14.02 1.25 14.39
N ILE A 262 14.41 0.04 14.77
CA ILE A 262 15.56 -0.69 14.23
C ILE A 262 15.09 -1.75 13.24
N THR A 263 15.22 -1.47 11.94
CA THR A 263 15.02 -2.49 10.89
C THR A 263 16.31 -3.25 10.67
N VAL A 264 16.24 -4.58 10.75
CA VAL A 264 17.36 -5.48 10.47
C VAL A 264 17.07 -6.14 9.14
N ASP A 265 17.56 -5.51 8.07
CA ASP A 265 17.31 -5.89 6.67
C ASP A 265 18.19 -7.07 6.22
N ASP A 266 18.28 -8.13 7.04
CA ASP A 266 19.02 -9.37 6.74
C ASP A 266 18.19 -10.33 5.85
N VAL A 267 17.61 -9.79 4.78
CA VAL A 267 17.13 -10.59 3.64
C VAL A 267 18.35 -10.85 2.75
N PRO A 268 18.82 -12.10 2.57
CA PRO A 268 19.96 -12.38 1.70
C PRO A 268 19.63 -11.92 0.28
N ALA A 269 20.45 -11.01 -0.25
CA ALA A 269 20.17 -10.32 -1.51
C ALA A 269 19.83 -11.33 -2.63
N CYS A 270 18.60 -11.25 -3.14
CA CYS A 270 18.09 -12.20 -4.12
C CYS A 270 19.01 -12.25 -5.34
N ILE A 271 19.67 -13.38 -5.55
CA ILE A 271 20.53 -13.61 -6.71
C ILE A 271 19.59 -13.75 -7.92
N PRO A 272 19.62 -12.81 -8.90
CA PRO A 272 18.81 -12.93 -10.09
C PRO A 272 19.34 -14.08 -10.97
N PRO A 273 18.53 -14.57 -11.95
CA PRO A 273 18.98 -15.61 -12.88
C PRO A 273 20.32 -15.26 -13.55
N GLU A 274 21.17 -16.25 -13.82
CA GLU A 274 22.49 -16.01 -14.39
C GLU A 274 22.39 -15.23 -15.72
N GLY A 275 22.95 -14.01 -15.73
CA GLY A 275 22.92 -13.10 -16.87
C GLY A 275 21.91 -11.94 -16.77
N VAL A 276 20.98 -11.95 -15.81
CA VAL A 276 20.07 -10.83 -15.53
C VAL A 276 20.81 -9.72 -14.79
N THR A 277 20.88 -8.53 -15.39
CA THR A 277 21.66 -7.38 -14.91
C THR A 277 20.82 -6.16 -14.53
N LYS A 278 19.59 -6.08 -15.04
CA LYS A 278 18.61 -5.01 -14.87
C LYS A 278 17.27 -5.62 -14.44
N PRO A 279 17.20 -6.33 -13.29
CA PRO A 279 16.08 -7.19 -12.90
C PRO A 279 14.71 -6.49 -12.80
N GLN A 280 14.67 -5.16 -12.74
CA GLN A 280 13.44 -4.39 -12.88
C GLN A 280 12.79 -4.61 -14.27
N ARG A 281 13.54 -4.55 -15.39
CA ARG A 281 13.02 -4.72 -16.76
C ARG A 281 12.27 -6.06 -16.98
N VAL A 282 12.60 -7.08 -16.18
CA VAL A 282 12.03 -8.43 -16.24
C VAL A 282 10.67 -8.55 -15.52
N LEU A 283 10.36 -7.62 -14.60
CA LEU A 283 9.20 -7.68 -13.72
C LEU A 283 8.30 -6.43 -13.74
N LEU A 284 8.88 -5.27 -14.00
CA LEU A 284 8.26 -3.95 -13.93
C LEU A 284 9.06 -2.96 -14.79
N ASP A 285 8.57 -2.64 -15.99
CA ASP A 285 9.12 -1.52 -16.76
C ASP A 285 8.26 -0.27 -16.57
N THR A 286 8.90 0.81 -16.13
CA THR A 286 8.30 2.13 -15.84
C THR A 286 8.97 3.26 -16.63
N ASN A 287 9.84 2.93 -17.59
CA ASN A 287 10.58 3.89 -18.41
C ASN A 287 9.61 4.69 -19.31
N LEU A 288 9.71 6.02 -19.26
CA LEU A 288 8.77 6.93 -19.93
C LEU A 288 8.75 6.75 -21.45
N THR A 289 9.87 6.37 -22.07
CA THR A 289 9.92 6.08 -23.50
C THR A 289 9.28 4.72 -23.79
N THR A 290 9.58 3.69 -22.98
CA THR A 290 8.98 2.36 -23.10
C THR A 290 7.45 2.42 -22.96
N THR A 291 6.93 3.09 -21.92
CA THR A 291 5.47 3.20 -21.70
C THR A 291 4.78 4.14 -22.70
N SER A 292 5.50 5.06 -23.34
CA SER A 292 4.92 5.92 -24.40
C SER A 292 4.51 5.17 -25.67
N ALA A 293 4.90 3.89 -25.82
CA ALA A 293 4.50 3.04 -26.94
C ALA A 293 3.01 2.63 -26.90
N VAL A 294 2.28 2.91 -25.82
CA VAL A 294 0.88 2.49 -25.63
C VAL A 294 0.01 3.62 -25.05
N SER A 295 -1.20 3.80 -25.60
CA SER A 295 -2.26 4.58 -24.97
C SER A 295 -3.37 3.68 -24.40
N LEU A 296 -4.17 4.21 -23.48
CA LEU A 296 -5.34 3.50 -22.95
C LEU A 296 -6.39 3.24 -24.06
N ARG A 297 -6.46 4.10 -25.08
CA ARG A 297 -7.31 3.90 -26.26
C ARG A 297 -6.86 2.69 -27.08
N ASP A 298 -5.55 2.50 -27.25
CA ASP A 298 -5.01 1.32 -27.95
C ASP A 298 -5.27 0.04 -27.15
N ALA A 299 -5.13 0.08 -25.82
CA ALA A 299 -5.43 -1.04 -24.95
C ALA A 299 -6.91 -1.46 -25.01
N PHE A 300 -7.85 -0.53 -24.91
CA PHE A 300 -9.27 -0.82 -25.02
C PHE A 300 -9.71 -1.20 -26.45
N SER A 301 -9.01 -0.70 -27.47
CA SER A 301 -9.16 -1.17 -28.86
C SER A 301 -8.68 -2.62 -28.99
N ALA A 302 -7.57 -3.00 -28.36
CA ALA A 302 -7.03 -4.36 -28.38
C ALA A 302 -7.97 -5.36 -27.68
N LEU A 303 -8.43 -5.07 -26.46
CA LEU A 303 -9.35 -5.93 -25.69
C LEU A 303 -10.56 -6.39 -26.51
N SER A 304 -11.17 -5.46 -27.25
CA SER A 304 -12.34 -5.73 -28.08
C SER A 304 -11.98 -6.37 -29.43
N THR A 305 -11.04 -5.80 -30.18
CA THR A 305 -10.73 -6.29 -31.54
C THR A 305 -10.00 -7.63 -31.57
N ASN A 306 -9.22 -7.97 -30.53
CA ASN A 306 -8.54 -9.28 -30.44
C ASN A 306 -9.49 -10.43 -30.07
N GLY A 307 -10.65 -10.13 -29.46
CA GLY A 307 -11.78 -11.07 -29.32
C GLY A 307 -12.72 -11.08 -30.54
N GLY A 308 -12.41 -10.31 -31.59
CA GLY A 308 -13.25 -10.18 -32.79
C GLY A 308 -14.51 -9.31 -32.62
N LEU A 309 -14.65 -8.61 -31.49
CA LEU A 309 -15.83 -7.83 -31.12
C LEU A 309 -15.88 -6.44 -31.76
N ALA A 310 -17.05 -5.80 -31.70
CA ALA A 310 -17.23 -4.41 -32.11
C ALA A 310 -16.54 -3.45 -31.12
N GLY A 311 -15.32 -3.01 -31.46
CA GLY A 311 -14.52 -2.15 -30.60
C GLY A 311 -15.03 -0.72 -30.46
N ASN A 312 -15.50 -0.35 -29.26
CA ASN A 312 -15.79 1.03 -28.87
C ASN A 312 -15.04 1.39 -27.56
N PRO A 313 -13.74 1.72 -27.64
CA PRO A 313 -12.93 1.98 -26.45
C PRO A 313 -13.41 3.21 -25.67
N GLU A 314 -14.04 4.18 -26.33
CA GLU A 314 -14.63 5.36 -25.69
C GLU A 314 -15.82 4.97 -24.80
N LEU A 315 -16.67 4.03 -25.26
CA LEU A 315 -17.79 3.54 -24.47
C LEU A 315 -17.31 2.78 -23.23
N LEU A 316 -16.40 1.81 -23.40
CA LEU A 316 -15.87 1.01 -22.28
C LEU A 316 -15.26 1.89 -21.18
N PHE A 317 -14.50 2.92 -21.58
CA PHE A 317 -13.97 3.92 -20.67
C PHE A 317 -15.06 4.75 -19.96
N ASN A 318 -16.10 5.13 -20.70
CA ASN A 318 -17.19 5.93 -20.17
C ASN A 318 -18.08 5.12 -19.22
N GLU A 319 -18.35 3.85 -19.47
CA GLU A 319 -19.10 2.97 -18.56
C GLU A 319 -18.39 2.84 -17.21
N ILE A 320 -17.08 2.55 -17.21
CA ILE A 320 -16.26 2.44 -15.99
C ILE A 320 -16.38 3.71 -15.14
N TYR A 321 -16.32 4.90 -15.74
CA TYR A 321 -16.37 6.16 -14.98
C TYR A 321 -17.79 6.66 -14.68
N ASP A 322 -18.78 6.38 -15.53
CA ASP A 322 -20.17 6.77 -15.28
C ASP A 322 -20.81 5.90 -14.19
N SER A 323 -20.30 4.68 -13.96
CA SER A 323 -20.70 3.83 -12.82
C SER A 323 -20.52 4.49 -11.44
N PHE A 324 -19.72 5.55 -11.33
CA PHE A 324 -19.57 6.35 -10.11
C PHE A 324 -20.70 7.37 -9.88
N ALA A 325 -21.64 7.51 -10.81
CA ALA A 325 -22.88 8.25 -10.65
C ALA A 325 -24.08 7.30 -10.47
N SER A 326 -25.15 7.84 -9.90
CA SER A 326 -26.47 7.21 -9.87
C SER A 326 -27.19 7.33 -11.22
N ALA A 327 -28.11 6.42 -11.50
CA ALA A 327 -28.96 6.48 -12.69
C ALA A 327 -29.73 7.82 -12.77
N PRO A 328 -29.87 8.44 -13.96
CA PRO A 328 -29.57 7.89 -15.29
C PRO A 328 -28.15 8.17 -15.82
N GLY A 329 -27.23 8.71 -14.99
CA GLY A 329 -25.86 9.03 -15.38
C GLY A 329 -25.73 9.90 -16.64
N LYS A 330 -24.72 9.60 -17.46
CA LYS A 330 -24.45 10.15 -18.80
C LYS A 330 -24.44 9.07 -19.89
N VAL A 331 -24.21 7.82 -19.52
CA VAL A 331 -24.09 6.65 -20.40
C VAL A 331 -25.31 5.76 -20.18
N PRO A 332 -26.33 5.78 -21.06
CA PRO A 332 -27.63 5.13 -20.79
C PRO A 332 -27.62 3.61 -20.59
N GLN A 333 -26.53 2.93 -20.98
CA GLN A 333 -26.34 1.48 -20.80
C GLN A 333 -25.36 1.10 -19.69
N ALA A 334 -24.65 2.06 -19.08
CA ALA A 334 -23.73 1.76 -17.99
C ALA A 334 -24.49 1.29 -16.76
N LYS A 335 -23.92 0.35 -15.99
CA LYS A 335 -24.41 0.01 -14.66
C LYS A 335 -24.01 1.13 -13.70
N HIS A 336 -24.99 1.77 -13.06
CA HIS A 336 -24.79 2.88 -12.12
C HIS A 336 -24.70 2.36 -10.68
N CYS A 337 -23.92 3.00 -9.81
CA CYS A 337 -23.66 2.46 -8.46
C CYS A 337 -24.90 2.39 -7.54
N GLY A 338 -26.03 2.95 -7.95
CA GLY A 338 -27.33 2.84 -7.26
C GLY A 338 -28.31 1.83 -7.89
N ASP A 339 -27.90 1.05 -8.89
CA ASP A 339 -28.78 0.08 -9.56
C ASP A 339 -29.02 -1.19 -8.72
N GLU A 340 -27.98 -1.67 -8.02
CA GLU A 340 -28.11 -2.64 -6.93
C GLU A 340 -28.35 -1.88 -5.62
N THR A 341 -29.32 -2.35 -4.81
CA THR A 341 -29.55 -1.81 -3.46
C THR A 341 -29.84 -2.89 -2.44
N THR A 342 -29.32 -2.69 -1.22
CA THR A 342 -29.59 -3.51 -0.04
C THR A 342 -30.21 -2.64 1.03
N ASP A 343 -31.34 -3.08 1.60
CA ASP A 343 -32.24 -2.29 2.45
C ASP A 343 -32.59 -0.88 1.89
N GLY A 344 -32.57 -0.76 0.56
CA GLY A 344 -32.84 0.49 -0.16
C GLY A 344 -31.69 1.51 -0.11
N GLN A 345 -30.46 1.10 0.23
CA GLN A 345 -29.23 1.88 0.05
C GLN A 345 -28.41 1.28 -1.10
N PRO A 346 -27.68 2.09 -1.89
CA PRO A 346 -26.73 1.60 -2.90
C PRO A 346 -25.78 0.54 -2.34
N SER A 347 -25.68 -0.61 -3.00
CA SER A 347 -24.78 -1.70 -2.61
C SER A 347 -24.07 -2.35 -3.78
N LEU A 348 -23.02 -3.12 -3.48
CA LEU A 348 -22.47 -4.13 -4.38
C LEU A 348 -22.10 -5.35 -3.52
N ASN A 349 -22.60 -6.55 -3.86
CA ASN A 349 -22.55 -7.72 -2.97
C ASN A 349 -23.15 -7.43 -1.56
N GLY A 350 -24.22 -6.63 -1.50
CA GLY A 350 -24.84 -6.26 -0.23
C GLY A 350 -24.00 -5.40 0.72
N PHE A 351 -22.77 -5.02 0.34
CA PHE A 351 -21.97 -4.03 1.05
C PHE A 351 -22.23 -2.63 0.48
N PRO A 352 -22.33 -1.57 1.32
CA PRO A 352 -22.63 -0.22 0.83
C PRO A 352 -21.61 0.28 -0.19
N ILE A 353 -22.07 0.99 -1.23
CA ILE A 353 -21.20 1.62 -2.24
C ILE A 353 -21.52 3.12 -2.35
N ASP A 354 -20.49 3.94 -2.53
CA ASP A 354 -20.61 5.40 -2.44
C ASP A 354 -21.04 6.07 -3.77
N CYS A 355 -22.05 6.94 -3.72
CA CYS A 355 -22.71 7.63 -4.84
C CYS A 355 -23.27 9.01 -4.37
N ASP A 356 -23.31 10.08 -5.16
CA ASP A 356 -22.66 10.30 -6.46
C ASP A 356 -21.21 10.75 -6.27
N ARG A 357 -20.27 10.06 -6.90
CA ARG A 357 -18.84 10.32 -6.75
C ARG A 357 -18.27 11.20 -7.87
N SER A 358 -17.30 12.03 -7.51
CA SER A 358 -16.70 13.02 -8.43
C SER A 358 -15.84 12.39 -9.53
N GLU A 359 -15.49 11.11 -9.37
CA GLU A 359 -15.00 10.19 -10.38
C GLU A 359 -15.78 10.25 -11.70
N SER A 360 -17.10 10.43 -11.65
CA SER A 360 -17.97 10.57 -12.82
C SER A 360 -17.62 11.76 -13.73
N VAL A 361 -16.81 12.75 -13.31
CA VAL A 361 -16.36 13.85 -14.19
C VAL A 361 -15.33 13.42 -15.25
N GLN A 362 -14.79 12.21 -15.15
CA GLN A 362 -13.80 11.71 -16.11
C GLN A 362 -14.43 11.18 -17.41
N VAL A 363 -15.73 10.91 -17.46
CA VAL A 363 -16.47 10.53 -18.68
C VAL A 363 -16.16 11.51 -19.83
N GLY A 364 -15.71 10.97 -20.97
CA GLY A 364 -15.27 11.70 -22.16
C GLY A 364 -13.79 12.13 -22.13
N ARG A 365 -12.92 11.43 -21.38
CA ARG A 365 -11.50 11.77 -21.21
C ARG A 365 -10.53 10.59 -21.39
N LEU A 366 -10.85 9.63 -22.25
CA LEU A 366 -9.99 8.46 -22.52
C LEU A 366 -8.54 8.84 -22.91
N ASP A 367 -8.37 9.82 -23.80
CA ASP A 367 -7.03 10.32 -24.19
C ASP A 367 -6.31 11.11 -23.08
N GLY A 368 -6.98 11.36 -21.95
CA GLY A 368 -6.42 11.98 -20.76
C GLY A 368 -5.55 11.05 -19.91
N PHE A 369 -5.31 9.81 -20.34
CA PHE A 369 -4.51 8.80 -19.63
C PHE A 369 -3.21 8.48 -20.37
N ARG A 370 -2.14 8.15 -19.64
CA ARG A 370 -0.84 7.68 -20.17
C ARG A 370 -0.44 6.39 -19.45
N ALA A 371 0.25 5.46 -20.11
CA ALA A 371 0.80 4.31 -19.40
C ALA A 371 1.96 4.74 -18.48
N SER A 372 1.98 4.21 -17.26
CA SER A 372 3.04 4.41 -16.25
C SER A 372 3.81 3.14 -15.89
N ALA A 373 3.28 1.95 -16.20
CA ALA A 373 4.02 0.69 -16.07
C ALA A 373 3.50 -0.42 -16.98
N PHE A 374 4.40 -1.32 -17.40
CA PHE A 374 4.08 -2.71 -17.71
C PHE A 374 4.53 -3.59 -16.53
N VAL A 375 3.74 -4.58 -16.13
CA VAL A 375 4.04 -5.44 -14.97
C VAL A 375 3.88 -6.92 -15.32
N ASN A 376 4.90 -7.71 -15.02
CA ASN A 376 4.86 -9.16 -15.09
C ASN A 376 4.43 -9.73 -13.72
N ARG A 377 3.39 -10.57 -13.72
CA ARG A 377 2.94 -11.34 -12.54
C ARG A 377 2.91 -12.84 -12.83
N ILE A 378 3.98 -13.36 -13.44
CA ILE A 378 4.19 -14.80 -13.61
C ILE A 378 4.30 -15.55 -12.27
N ASP A 379 4.57 -14.87 -11.15
CA ASP A 379 4.49 -15.43 -9.79
C ASP A 379 3.09 -15.98 -9.44
N LEU A 380 2.06 -15.49 -10.14
CA LEU A 380 0.68 -15.94 -10.01
C LEU A 380 0.29 -17.05 -10.99
N ALA A 381 1.23 -17.64 -11.74
CA ALA A 381 0.93 -18.79 -12.59
C ALA A 381 0.49 -19.98 -11.74
N ALA A 382 -0.64 -20.61 -12.06
CA ALA A 382 -1.10 -21.81 -11.39
C ALA A 382 -0.03 -22.91 -11.47
N ALA A 383 0.26 -23.60 -10.36
CA ALA A 383 1.37 -24.55 -10.28
C ALA A 383 1.15 -25.82 -11.13
N ASN A 384 -0.10 -26.16 -11.44
CA ASN A 384 -0.44 -27.17 -12.44
C ASN A 384 -0.14 -26.71 -13.88
N GLY A 385 -0.11 -25.40 -14.14
CA GLY A 385 0.05 -24.80 -15.45
C GLY A 385 -1.24 -24.40 -16.17
N ALA A 386 -2.38 -24.28 -15.49
CA ALA A 386 -3.65 -23.89 -16.14
C ALA A 386 -3.59 -22.48 -16.77
N HIS A 387 -2.81 -21.56 -16.20
CA HIS A 387 -2.55 -20.23 -16.77
C HIS A 387 -1.16 -19.71 -16.36
N CYS A 388 -0.60 -18.81 -17.15
CA CYS A 388 0.76 -18.28 -17.00
C CYS A 388 0.83 -16.99 -16.17
N GLY A 389 0.00 -16.92 -15.13
CA GLY A 389 -0.11 -15.79 -14.22
C GLY A 389 -0.85 -14.62 -14.86
N GLN A 390 -0.45 -13.40 -14.51
CA GLN A 390 -1.03 -12.18 -15.08
C GLN A 390 0.02 -11.26 -15.74
N GLN A 391 -0.43 -10.47 -16.70
CA GLN A 391 0.34 -9.45 -17.42
C GLN A 391 -0.45 -8.13 -17.38
N ARG A 392 0.13 -7.09 -16.77
CA ARG A 392 -0.60 -5.87 -16.42
C ARG A 392 -0.06 -4.62 -17.12
N MET A 393 -0.94 -3.66 -17.40
CA MET A 393 -0.55 -2.26 -17.62
C MET A 393 -1.20 -1.35 -16.59
N ILE A 394 -0.46 -0.35 -16.11
CA ILE A 394 -0.97 0.74 -15.28
C ILE A 394 -1.06 2.00 -16.14
N PHE A 395 -2.20 2.70 -16.09
CA PHE A 395 -2.46 3.96 -16.76
C PHE A 395 -2.80 5.07 -15.76
N ALA A 396 -2.12 6.20 -15.87
CA ALA A 396 -2.29 7.37 -15.02
C ALA A 396 -2.99 8.53 -15.74
N ALA A 397 -3.94 9.18 -15.06
CA ALA A 397 -4.49 10.46 -15.49
C ALA A 397 -3.36 11.50 -15.68
N GLN A 398 -3.43 12.27 -16.77
CA GLN A 398 -2.45 13.31 -17.13
C GLN A 398 -2.77 14.67 -16.50
N SER A 399 -3.98 14.86 -15.98
CA SER A 399 -4.45 16.09 -15.34
C SER A 399 -5.38 15.77 -14.17
N PHE A 400 -5.73 16.78 -13.38
CA PHE A 400 -6.71 16.59 -12.30
C PHE A 400 -8.13 16.32 -12.85
N PRO A 401 -8.90 15.45 -12.20
CA PRO A 401 -8.57 14.76 -10.95
C PRO A 401 -7.72 13.49 -11.16
N ARG A 402 -6.87 13.17 -10.17
CA ARG A 402 -5.90 12.05 -10.23
C ARG A 402 -6.63 10.71 -10.13
N SER A 403 -6.37 9.82 -11.09
CA SER A 403 -6.90 8.46 -11.13
C SER A 403 -5.88 7.53 -11.79
N LEU A 404 -5.85 6.28 -11.33
CA LEU A 404 -5.06 5.18 -11.89
C LEU A 404 -6.01 4.07 -12.34
N MET A 405 -5.83 3.60 -13.57
CA MET A 405 -6.53 2.44 -14.12
C MET A 405 -5.50 1.33 -14.36
N ILE A 406 -5.78 0.12 -13.87
CA ILE A 406 -4.93 -1.05 -14.04
C ILE A 406 -5.71 -2.08 -14.85
N LEU A 407 -5.13 -2.54 -15.94
CA LEU A 407 -5.67 -3.64 -16.75
C LEU A 407 -4.84 -4.87 -16.42
N GLU A 408 -5.45 -5.85 -15.77
CA GLU A 408 -4.76 -7.01 -15.19
C GLU A 408 -5.18 -8.30 -15.92
N ALA A 409 -4.54 -8.56 -17.07
CA ALA A 409 -4.90 -9.69 -17.93
C ALA A 409 -4.33 -11.01 -17.37
N GLN A 410 -5.18 -12.01 -17.17
CA GLN A 410 -4.75 -13.38 -16.89
C GLN A 410 -4.44 -14.08 -18.21
N VAL A 411 -3.20 -14.56 -18.38
CA VAL A 411 -2.74 -15.09 -19.68
C VAL A 411 -2.88 -16.61 -19.68
N PRO A 412 -3.69 -17.22 -20.58
CA PRO A 412 -3.80 -18.67 -20.70
C PRO A 412 -2.46 -19.33 -21.01
N ASN A 413 -2.29 -20.58 -20.58
CA ASN A 413 -1.19 -21.40 -21.06
C ASN A 413 -1.56 -21.97 -22.44
N PRO A 414 -0.78 -21.73 -23.53
CA PRO A 414 -1.03 -22.35 -24.83
C PRO A 414 -0.71 -23.85 -24.85
N HIS A 415 0.05 -24.34 -23.86
CA HIS A 415 0.47 -25.74 -23.72
C HIS A 415 0.17 -26.32 -22.33
N PRO A 416 -1.11 -26.44 -21.93
CA PRO A 416 -1.50 -27.02 -20.64
C PRO A 416 -1.09 -28.50 -20.52
N GLU A 417 -0.86 -29.20 -21.63
CA GLU A 417 -0.31 -30.56 -21.66
C GLU A 417 1.16 -30.67 -21.21
N LEU A 418 1.86 -29.55 -21.10
CA LEU A 418 3.20 -29.44 -20.50
C LEU A 418 3.16 -29.00 -19.03
N GLY A 419 1.96 -28.71 -18.50
CA GLY A 419 1.78 -28.03 -17.23
C GLY A 419 2.52 -26.69 -17.20
N ILE A 420 3.11 -26.32 -16.06
CA ILE A 420 3.80 -25.03 -15.86
C ILE A 420 4.94 -24.77 -16.87
N GLU A 421 5.54 -25.81 -17.46
CA GLU A 421 6.56 -25.65 -18.50
C GLU A 421 6.02 -25.02 -19.80
N GLY A 422 4.71 -25.11 -20.06
CA GLY A 422 4.07 -24.38 -21.17
C GLY A 422 4.17 -22.85 -21.03
N CYS A 423 4.37 -22.35 -19.80
CA CYS A 423 4.60 -20.94 -19.50
C CYS A 423 6.06 -20.49 -19.63
N ARG A 424 7.00 -21.39 -19.93
CA ARG A 424 8.43 -21.08 -20.11
C ARG A 424 8.70 -19.99 -21.17
N PRO A 425 8.04 -19.94 -22.35
CA PRO A 425 8.29 -18.88 -23.32
C PRO A 425 7.92 -17.49 -22.78
N LEU A 426 6.91 -17.38 -21.90
CA LEU A 426 6.54 -16.13 -21.24
C LEU A 426 7.60 -15.71 -20.19
N ALA A 427 8.16 -16.65 -19.45
CA ALA A 427 9.29 -16.40 -18.56
C ALA A 427 10.52 -15.89 -19.36
N GLU A 428 10.86 -16.57 -20.45
CA GLU A 428 12.01 -16.25 -21.31
C GLU A 428 11.83 -14.94 -22.08
N PHE A 429 10.61 -14.63 -22.53
CA PHE A 429 10.26 -13.33 -23.11
C PHE A 429 10.55 -12.18 -22.15
N TRP A 430 10.16 -12.30 -20.88
CA TRP A 430 10.38 -11.27 -19.88
C TRP A 430 11.85 -11.16 -19.45
N ILE A 431 12.54 -12.29 -19.27
CA ILE A 431 14.00 -12.30 -19.03
C ILE A 431 14.74 -11.61 -20.17
N ALA A 432 14.30 -11.81 -21.42
CA ALA A 432 14.90 -11.17 -22.59
C ALA A 432 14.70 -9.65 -22.70
N GLN A 433 13.92 -9.00 -21.82
CA GLN A 433 13.83 -7.53 -21.76
C GLN A 433 15.04 -6.90 -21.04
N ASP A 434 15.78 -7.66 -20.23
CA ASP A 434 17.01 -7.23 -19.55
C ASP A 434 18.07 -6.71 -20.53
N ALA A 435 18.21 -7.41 -21.66
CA ALA A 435 19.23 -7.19 -22.68
C ALA A 435 18.82 -6.16 -23.76
N ILE A 436 17.61 -5.61 -23.73
CA ILE A 436 17.18 -4.57 -24.68
C ILE A 436 17.49 -3.20 -24.07
N ASP A 437 18.61 -2.62 -24.48
CA ASP A 437 19.03 -1.30 -24.00
C ASP A 437 18.07 -0.19 -24.47
N ASP A 438 17.75 -0.11 -25.77
CA ASP A 438 16.87 0.94 -26.33
C ASP A 438 15.43 0.79 -25.80
N PRO A 439 14.91 1.79 -25.04
CA PRO A 439 13.54 1.75 -24.51
C PRO A 439 12.47 1.84 -25.59
N SER A 440 12.80 2.33 -26.78
CA SER A 440 11.90 2.39 -27.93
C SER A 440 11.68 0.98 -28.51
N GLU A 441 12.75 0.19 -28.64
CA GLU A 441 12.67 -1.21 -29.07
C GLU A 441 11.96 -2.07 -28.03
N ARG A 442 12.27 -1.86 -26.75
CA ARG A 442 11.61 -2.53 -25.61
C ARG A 442 10.13 -2.18 -25.54
N GLY A 443 9.78 -0.91 -25.75
CA GLY A 443 8.40 -0.42 -25.80
C GLY A 443 7.59 -1.03 -26.95
N GLU A 444 8.16 -1.10 -28.15
CA GLU A 444 7.52 -1.76 -29.30
C GLU A 444 7.33 -3.27 -29.07
N ARG A 445 8.32 -3.97 -28.48
CA ARG A 445 8.21 -5.40 -28.17
C ARG A 445 7.12 -5.69 -27.12
N LEU A 446 7.02 -4.86 -26.09
CA LEU A 446 5.95 -4.95 -25.09
C LEU A 446 4.59 -4.57 -25.68
N ARG A 447 4.50 -3.48 -26.47
CA ARG A 447 3.29 -3.11 -27.23
C ARG A 447 2.80 -4.26 -28.11
N GLN A 448 3.71 -4.96 -28.80
CA GLN A 448 3.37 -6.12 -29.62
C GLN A 448 2.80 -7.25 -28.77
N ALA A 449 3.51 -7.69 -27.72
CA ALA A 449 3.08 -8.81 -26.86
C ALA A 449 1.70 -8.57 -26.21
N PHE A 450 1.46 -7.36 -25.71
CA PHE A 450 0.19 -7.02 -25.08
C PHE A 450 -0.94 -6.80 -26.09
N LEU A 451 -0.73 -6.03 -27.16
CA LEU A 451 -1.83 -5.51 -27.99
C LEU A 451 -2.04 -6.24 -29.32
N VAL A 452 -1.03 -6.95 -29.84
CA VAL A 452 -1.01 -7.49 -31.21
C VAL A 452 -0.78 -9.00 -31.27
N GLY A 453 0.01 -9.55 -30.35
CA GLY A 453 0.44 -10.95 -30.34
C GLY A 453 1.62 -11.23 -31.27
N GLY A 454 2.12 -12.47 -31.22
CA GLY A 454 3.23 -12.93 -32.07
C GLY A 454 4.54 -12.16 -31.89
N ALA A 455 4.79 -11.64 -30.68
CA ALA A 455 6.09 -11.03 -30.35
C ALA A 455 7.18 -12.12 -30.33
N PRO A 456 8.47 -11.80 -30.60
CA PRO A 456 9.50 -12.82 -30.69
C PRO A 456 9.67 -13.62 -29.39
N GLY A 457 9.55 -14.95 -29.47
CA GLY A 457 9.51 -15.87 -28.32
C GLY A 457 8.13 -16.07 -27.69
N LEU A 458 7.08 -15.53 -28.30
CA LEU A 458 5.66 -15.65 -27.92
C LEU A 458 4.80 -16.04 -29.13
N GLU A 459 5.34 -16.84 -30.05
CA GLU A 459 4.68 -17.19 -31.31
C GLU A 459 3.37 -17.99 -31.11
N ASP A 460 3.31 -18.85 -30.09
CA ASP A 460 2.13 -19.63 -29.71
C ASP A 460 1.21 -18.90 -28.71
N PHE A 461 1.61 -17.71 -28.23
CA PHE A 461 0.78 -16.87 -27.35
C PHE A 461 0.00 -15.82 -28.15
N GLY A 462 -1.30 -15.72 -27.88
CA GLY A 462 -2.13 -14.59 -28.33
C GLY A 462 -1.74 -13.27 -27.65
N PRO A 463 -2.24 -12.12 -28.14
CA PRO A 463 -2.10 -10.84 -27.43
C PRO A 463 -2.65 -10.95 -26.01
N PHE A 464 -1.92 -10.41 -25.02
CA PHE A 464 -2.35 -10.48 -23.62
C PHE A 464 -3.66 -9.70 -23.38
N PHE A 465 -3.89 -8.59 -24.10
CA PHE A 465 -5.13 -7.82 -24.01
C PHE A 465 -6.15 -8.35 -25.01
N ARG A 466 -6.96 -9.28 -24.49
CA ARG A 466 -8.19 -9.88 -25.03
C ARG A 466 -9.28 -9.74 -23.97
N ALA A 467 -10.53 -9.64 -24.37
CA ALA A 467 -11.65 -9.50 -23.45
C ALA A 467 -11.75 -10.70 -22.48
N GLU A 468 -11.51 -11.90 -23.02
CA GLU A 468 -11.54 -13.21 -22.36
C GLU A 468 -10.45 -13.36 -21.29
N ASN A 469 -9.44 -12.48 -21.27
CA ASN A 469 -8.38 -12.46 -20.26
C ASN A 469 -8.70 -11.51 -19.08
N LEU A 470 -9.78 -10.72 -19.16
CA LEU A 470 -10.24 -9.76 -18.13
C LEU A 470 -11.75 -9.89 -17.81
N THR A 471 -12.35 -11.05 -18.07
CA THR A 471 -13.75 -11.40 -17.78
C THR A 471 -13.86 -12.25 -16.51
N VAL A 472 -15.07 -12.72 -16.18
CA VAL A 472 -15.38 -13.64 -15.08
C VAL A 472 -14.45 -14.87 -15.09
N GLY A 473 -14.06 -15.35 -13.91
CA GLY A 473 -13.07 -16.43 -13.72
C GLY A 473 -11.62 -16.02 -14.00
N SER A 474 -11.39 -15.14 -14.98
CA SER A 474 -10.06 -14.67 -15.42
C SER A 474 -9.58 -13.40 -14.68
N GLY A 475 -8.76 -12.58 -15.36
CA GLY A 475 -8.29 -11.29 -14.87
C GLY A 475 -9.38 -10.23 -14.75
N GLN A 476 -8.98 -8.96 -14.65
CA GLN A 476 -9.89 -7.88 -14.29
C GLN A 476 -9.37 -6.47 -14.62
N ILE A 477 -10.23 -5.47 -14.48
CA ILE A 477 -9.88 -4.05 -14.52
C ILE A 477 -10.03 -3.48 -13.11
N ARG A 478 -9.01 -2.78 -12.60
CA ARG A 478 -9.05 -2.09 -11.30
C ARG A 478 -8.89 -0.59 -11.48
N LEU A 479 -9.73 0.19 -10.80
CA LEU A 479 -9.68 1.64 -10.83
C LEU A 479 -9.45 2.19 -9.42
N ASN A 480 -8.40 2.99 -9.27
CA ASN A 480 -7.94 3.58 -8.01
C ASN A 480 -8.03 5.11 -8.12
N THR A 481 -8.89 5.74 -7.33
CA THR A 481 -9.35 7.10 -7.56
C THR A 481 -9.14 8.04 -6.39
N PHE A 482 -8.67 9.25 -6.70
CA PHE A 482 -8.25 10.26 -5.72
C PHE A 482 -9.09 11.54 -5.83
N ASN A 483 -10.24 11.48 -6.52
CA ASN A 483 -11.01 12.64 -6.94
C ASN A 483 -11.84 13.23 -5.80
N SER A 484 -12.43 12.36 -4.98
CA SER A 484 -13.17 12.68 -3.76
C SER A 484 -12.66 11.84 -2.59
N GLY A 485 -12.86 12.33 -1.36
CA GLY A 485 -12.61 11.57 -0.14
C GLY A 485 -13.85 10.76 0.30
N PRO A 486 -13.70 9.52 0.80
CA PRO A 486 -12.45 8.76 0.85
C PRO A 486 -11.98 8.34 -0.54
N TRP A 487 -10.68 8.11 -0.70
CA TRP A 487 -10.15 7.50 -1.92
C TRP A 487 -10.59 6.05 -2.00
N THR A 488 -10.90 5.54 -3.19
CA THR A 488 -11.45 4.19 -3.35
C THR A 488 -10.76 3.42 -4.46
N LEU A 489 -10.65 2.10 -4.28
CA LEU A 489 -10.40 1.16 -5.36
C LEU A 489 -11.69 0.39 -5.65
N ARG A 490 -12.10 0.40 -6.92
CA ARG A 490 -13.20 -0.42 -7.47
C ARG A 490 -12.66 -1.42 -8.50
N GLU A 491 -13.36 -2.53 -8.64
CA GLU A 491 -13.03 -3.59 -9.60
C GLU A 491 -14.14 -3.73 -10.64
N PHE A 492 -13.76 -4.15 -11.85
CA PHE A 492 -14.64 -4.35 -12.98
C PHE A 492 -14.22 -5.60 -13.74
N LYS A 493 -15.20 -6.34 -14.26
CA LYS A 493 -15.01 -7.43 -15.22
C LYS A 493 -15.53 -6.99 -16.59
N LEU A 494 -15.04 -7.63 -17.66
CA LEU A 494 -15.57 -7.46 -19.01
C LEU A 494 -16.71 -8.45 -19.28
N ALA A 495 -17.75 -7.98 -19.96
CA ALA A 495 -18.94 -8.76 -20.31
C ALA A 495 -19.51 -8.32 -21.68
N LEU A 496 -20.51 -9.04 -22.20
CA LEU A 496 -21.19 -8.72 -23.47
C LEU A 496 -22.56 -8.07 -23.27
N ASP A 497 -22.74 -6.85 -23.79
CA ASP A 497 -24.04 -6.26 -24.10
C ASP A 497 -24.36 -6.55 -25.57
N GLY A 498 -25.01 -7.68 -25.82
CA GLY A 498 -25.23 -8.23 -27.16
C GLY A 498 -23.90 -8.52 -27.88
N ASP A 499 -23.66 -7.85 -29.00
CA ASP A 499 -22.40 -7.96 -29.76
C ASP A 499 -21.31 -6.94 -29.30
N THR A 500 -21.55 -6.20 -28.21
CA THR A 500 -20.69 -5.10 -27.74
C THR A 500 -20.00 -5.46 -26.42
N LEU A 501 -18.70 -5.13 -26.32
CA LEU A 501 -17.94 -5.28 -25.07
C LEU A 501 -18.31 -4.17 -24.07
N SER A 502 -18.70 -4.55 -22.85
CA SER A 502 -19.07 -3.66 -21.75
C SER A 502 -18.27 -3.95 -20.47
N ALA A 503 -18.19 -2.98 -19.56
CA ALA A 503 -17.57 -3.12 -18.24
C ALA A 503 -18.61 -3.16 -17.12
N ILE A 504 -18.66 -4.28 -16.40
CA ILE A 504 -19.54 -4.48 -15.24
C ILE A 504 -18.79 -4.24 -13.92
N PRO A 505 -19.34 -3.47 -12.95
CA PRO A 505 -18.79 -3.38 -11.61
C PRO A 505 -18.75 -4.75 -10.92
N PHE A 506 -17.70 -5.02 -10.15
CA PHE A 506 -17.49 -6.29 -9.47
C PHE A 506 -16.94 -6.06 -8.04
N PRO A 507 -17.29 -6.89 -7.04
CA PRO A 507 -16.70 -6.78 -5.71
C PRO A 507 -15.18 -6.93 -5.77
N VAL A 508 -14.45 -6.13 -4.99
CA VAL A 508 -12.99 -6.09 -5.04
C VAL A 508 -12.43 -7.43 -4.59
N ALA A 509 -11.79 -8.15 -5.52
CA ALA A 509 -11.24 -9.46 -5.21
C ALA A 509 -10.10 -9.35 -4.18
N GLU A 510 -10.06 -10.31 -3.26
CA GLU A 510 -9.09 -10.35 -2.16
C GLU A 510 -9.14 -9.10 -1.25
N SER A 511 -10.34 -8.55 -1.02
CA SER A 511 -10.60 -7.46 -0.07
C SER A 511 -11.90 -7.72 0.71
N PRO A 512 -11.91 -8.49 1.81
CA PRO A 512 -13.12 -8.71 2.61
C PRO A 512 -13.64 -7.41 3.23
N ASN A 513 -14.96 -7.29 3.42
CA ASN A 513 -15.49 -6.15 4.17
C ASN A 513 -15.09 -6.24 5.65
N GLY A 514 -14.44 -5.19 6.19
CA GLY A 514 -13.86 -5.25 7.54
C GLY A 514 -14.86 -5.39 8.69
N PHE A 515 -16.12 -4.99 8.51
CA PHE A 515 -17.16 -5.19 9.52
C PHE A 515 -17.50 -6.68 9.74
N LEU A 516 -17.13 -7.59 8.82
CA LEU A 516 -17.27 -9.03 9.02
C LEU A 516 -16.43 -9.56 10.20
N TRP A 517 -15.36 -8.85 10.57
CA TRP A 517 -14.56 -9.12 11.77
C TRP A 517 -15.26 -8.71 13.07
N ASP A 518 -16.32 -7.89 13.02
CA ASP A 518 -17.22 -7.63 14.16
C ASP A 518 -18.34 -8.69 14.18
N GLU A 519 -18.40 -9.50 15.25
CA GLU A 519 -19.45 -10.50 15.45
C GLU A 519 -20.84 -9.90 15.73
N ASN A 520 -20.88 -8.60 16.06
CA ASN A 520 -22.07 -7.82 16.34
C ASN A 520 -22.47 -6.88 15.19
N SER A 521 -21.76 -6.90 14.05
CA SER A 521 -22.02 -6.05 12.88
C SER A 521 -23.44 -6.14 12.31
N GLY A 522 -24.14 -7.25 12.54
CA GLY A 522 -25.49 -7.51 12.02
C GLY A 522 -25.53 -7.88 10.54
N LEU A 523 -24.38 -7.97 9.86
CA LEU A 523 -24.28 -8.38 8.45
C LEU A 523 -24.73 -9.84 8.28
N PRO A 524 -25.66 -10.16 7.35
CA PRO A 524 -26.16 -11.52 7.15
C PRO A 524 -25.08 -12.56 6.83
N GLN A 525 -24.01 -12.14 6.15
CA GLN A 525 -22.87 -12.98 5.76
C GLN A 525 -21.88 -13.23 6.91
N GLY A 526 -22.00 -12.51 8.03
CA GLY A 526 -20.95 -12.38 9.05
C GLY A 526 -20.50 -13.72 9.68
N GLU A 527 -21.43 -14.62 9.98
CA GLU A 527 -21.11 -15.92 10.59
C GLU A 527 -20.32 -16.81 9.60
N ALA A 528 -20.85 -17.01 8.39
CA ALA A 528 -20.21 -17.79 7.34
C ALA A 528 -18.84 -17.22 6.92
N CYS A 529 -18.73 -15.89 6.80
CA CYS A 529 -17.44 -15.25 6.48
C CYS A 529 -16.41 -15.45 7.59
N ARG A 530 -16.80 -15.46 8.88
CA ARG A 530 -15.85 -15.77 9.97
C ARG A 530 -15.43 -17.23 9.99
N GLU A 531 -16.31 -18.17 9.64
CA GLU A 531 -15.93 -19.57 9.41
C GLU A 531 -14.93 -19.70 8.24
N ASN A 532 -15.20 -19.03 7.11
CA ASN A 532 -14.29 -18.95 5.98
C ASN A 532 -12.91 -18.35 6.38
N PHE A 533 -12.88 -17.27 7.16
CA PHE A 533 -11.65 -16.65 7.65
C PHE A 533 -10.79 -17.63 8.49
N LEU A 534 -11.40 -18.58 9.22
CA LEU A 534 -10.67 -19.62 9.98
C LEU A 534 -10.08 -20.72 9.07
N THR A 535 -10.59 -20.86 7.84
CA THR A 535 -9.98 -21.71 6.80
C THR A 535 -8.91 -20.97 5.97
N ALA A 536 -9.08 -19.67 5.74
CA ALA A 536 -8.18 -18.82 4.97
C ALA A 536 -6.80 -18.54 5.62
N LEU A 537 -6.59 -18.96 6.87
CA LEU A 537 -5.43 -18.55 7.67
C LEU A 537 -4.06 -18.97 7.10
N ASP A 538 -3.98 -20.09 6.39
CA ASP A 538 -2.68 -20.69 6.02
C ASP A 538 -1.83 -19.72 5.16
N GLY A 539 -2.47 -18.89 4.33
CA GLY A 539 -1.82 -17.84 3.53
C GLY A 539 -1.33 -16.62 4.33
N VAL A 540 -1.79 -16.41 5.56
CA VAL A 540 -1.34 -15.33 6.46
C VAL A 540 -0.43 -15.83 7.60
N LEU A 541 -0.23 -17.14 7.78
CA LEU A 541 0.73 -17.67 8.76
C LEU A 541 2.19 -17.45 8.34
N THR A 542 2.49 -17.24 7.05
CA THR A 542 3.85 -16.98 6.55
C THR A 542 4.42 -15.64 7.01
N ASN A 543 5.72 -15.59 7.31
CA ASN A 543 6.44 -14.34 7.61
C ASN A 543 7.01 -13.66 6.33
N ASP A 544 6.98 -14.34 5.19
CA ASP A 544 7.33 -13.76 3.89
C ASP A 544 6.13 -12.99 3.33
N MET A 545 6.20 -11.66 3.44
CA MET A 545 5.19 -10.73 2.95
C MET A 545 4.98 -10.77 1.43
N SER A 546 5.93 -11.28 0.64
CA SER A 546 5.79 -11.36 -0.81
C SER A 546 4.81 -12.47 -1.24
N VAL A 547 4.80 -13.58 -0.49
CA VAL A 547 3.91 -14.74 -0.71
C VAL A 547 2.67 -14.75 0.19
N MET A 548 2.56 -13.82 1.15
CA MET A 548 1.38 -13.69 2.01
C MET A 548 0.10 -13.41 1.19
N ALA A 549 -1.02 -14.05 1.53
CA ALA A 549 -2.32 -13.89 0.87
C ALA A 549 -3.47 -14.19 1.84
N PHE A 550 -4.61 -13.52 1.70
CA PHE A 550 -5.82 -13.80 2.48
C PHE A 550 -7.03 -13.99 1.54
N VAL A 551 -7.14 -15.20 1.00
CA VAL A 551 -8.22 -15.59 0.07
C VAL A 551 -9.49 -15.87 0.86
N VAL A 552 -10.59 -15.25 0.47
CA VAL A 552 -11.90 -15.42 1.12
C VAL A 552 -12.98 -15.71 0.09
N ASP A 553 -14.08 -16.31 0.55
CA ASP A 553 -15.23 -16.59 -0.31
C ASP A 553 -15.74 -15.32 -1.00
N GLY A 554 -16.23 -15.48 -2.23
CA GLY A 554 -16.77 -14.37 -3.02
C GLY A 554 -17.85 -13.56 -2.27
N ALA A 555 -18.61 -14.21 -1.37
CA ALA A 555 -19.60 -13.61 -0.48
C ALA A 555 -19.03 -12.51 0.45
N CYS A 556 -17.75 -12.60 0.83
CA CYS A 556 -17.13 -11.73 1.82
C CYS A 556 -16.45 -10.49 1.22
N ARG A 557 -16.19 -10.50 -0.10
CA ARG A 557 -15.50 -9.43 -0.86
C ARG A 557 -16.29 -8.12 -0.83
N ASN A 558 -15.62 -7.02 -0.48
CA ASN A 558 -16.20 -5.69 -0.30
C ASN A 558 -16.60 -5.04 -1.64
N SER A 559 -17.52 -4.09 -1.59
CA SER A 559 -17.96 -3.27 -2.73
C SER A 559 -16.83 -2.41 -3.32
N GLU A 560 -16.00 -1.86 -2.43
CA GLU A 560 -14.85 -1.01 -2.75
C GLU A 560 -13.85 -1.02 -1.59
N SER A 561 -12.54 -1.00 -1.87
CA SER A 561 -11.50 -0.86 -0.83
C SER A 561 -11.28 0.63 -0.57
N ARG A 562 -11.59 1.09 0.65
CA ARG A 562 -11.78 2.52 0.98
C ARG A 562 -10.69 3.04 1.91
N ASN A 563 -10.15 4.22 1.59
CA ASN A 563 -9.22 4.97 2.45
C ASN A 563 -9.99 5.89 3.41
N ASP A 564 -10.61 5.32 4.43
CA ASP A 564 -11.34 6.05 5.50
C ASP A 564 -10.86 5.72 6.92
N PHE A 565 -9.79 4.92 7.05
CA PHE A 565 -9.16 4.48 8.30
C PHE A 565 -10.10 3.72 9.25
N PHE A 566 -11.26 3.26 8.77
CA PHE A 566 -12.28 2.60 9.59
C PHE A 566 -12.83 1.33 8.94
N THR A 567 -13.33 1.39 7.71
CA THR A 567 -13.98 0.24 7.04
C THR A 567 -13.04 -0.95 6.91
N GLU A 568 -11.74 -0.71 6.69
CA GLU A 568 -10.73 -1.75 6.46
C GLU A 568 -9.85 -2.02 7.71
N ASP A 569 -10.15 -1.45 8.89
CA ASP A 569 -9.41 -1.74 10.14
C ASP A 569 -9.88 -3.03 10.84
N TYR A 570 -9.56 -4.16 10.24
CA TYR A 570 -9.92 -5.50 10.74
C TYR A 570 -9.47 -5.74 12.18
N GLN A 571 -8.33 -5.15 12.57
CA GLN A 571 -7.81 -5.29 13.94
C GLN A 571 -8.69 -4.55 14.95
N SER A 572 -9.28 -3.41 14.58
CA SER A 572 -10.20 -2.68 15.46
C SER A 572 -11.60 -3.28 15.49
N HIS A 573 -12.11 -3.79 14.38
CA HIS A 573 -13.38 -4.56 14.37
C HIS A 573 -13.27 -5.84 15.20
N LEU A 574 -12.15 -6.58 15.11
CA LEU A 574 -11.93 -7.80 15.92
C LEU A 574 -11.91 -7.53 17.44
N LYS A 575 -11.59 -6.31 17.90
CA LYS A 575 -11.62 -5.95 19.33
C LYS A 575 -13.05 -5.93 19.89
N SER A 576 -14.07 -5.79 19.05
CA SER A 576 -15.49 -5.92 19.40
C SER A 576 -15.95 -7.38 19.55
N SER A 577 -15.14 -8.36 19.11
CA SER A 577 -15.55 -9.76 18.89
C SER A 577 -14.87 -10.76 19.82
N PRO A 578 -15.21 -10.81 21.12
CA PRO A 578 -14.61 -11.76 22.04
C PRO A 578 -14.84 -13.23 21.65
N GLY A 579 -15.95 -13.57 20.96
CA GLY A 579 -16.20 -14.92 20.47
C GLY A 579 -15.27 -15.32 19.33
N PHE A 580 -15.29 -14.58 18.22
CA PHE A 580 -14.44 -14.82 17.05
C PHE A 580 -12.95 -14.71 17.38
N ARG A 581 -12.57 -13.79 18.29
CA ARG A 581 -11.23 -13.73 18.86
C ARG A 581 -10.80 -15.04 19.50
N SER A 582 -11.67 -15.66 20.31
CA SER A 582 -11.39 -16.96 20.94
C SER A 582 -11.26 -18.07 19.90
N GLN A 583 -12.09 -18.06 18.85
CA GLN A 583 -11.99 -19.04 17.75
C GLN A 583 -10.66 -18.92 16.99
N LEU A 584 -10.20 -17.69 16.73
CA LEU A 584 -8.88 -17.44 16.16
C LEU A 584 -7.76 -17.91 17.10
N GLU A 585 -7.84 -17.63 18.40
CA GLU A 585 -6.84 -18.08 19.40
C GLU A 585 -6.77 -19.62 19.48
N ASP A 586 -7.92 -20.31 19.57
CA ASP A 586 -8.01 -21.77 19.55
C ASP A 586 -7.45 -22.38 18.25
N LYS A 587 -7.77 -21.78 17.09
CA LYS A 587 -7.25 -22.21 15.78
C LYS A 587 -5.73 -22.01 15.69
N LEU A 588 -5.20 -20.88 16.15
CA LEU A 588 -3.76 -20.58 16.15
C LEU A 588 -2.98 -21.52 17.07
N LEU A 589 -3.52 -21.82 18.25
CA LEU A 589 -3.01 -22.85 19.16
C LEU A 589 -3.02 -24.25 18.51
N SER A 590 -4.07 -24.59 17.74
CA SER A 590 -4.19 -25.89 17.07
C SER A 590 -3.14 -26.14 15.99
N VAL A 591 -2.65 -25.08 15.33
CA VAL A 591 -1.56 -25.14 14.33
C VAL A 591 -0.18 -24.81 14.91
N GLY A 592 -0.10 -24.47 16.21
CA GLY A 592 1.16 -24.16 16.90
C GLY A 592 1.77 -22.79 16.56
N SER A 593 0.97 -21.81 16.12
CA SER A 593 1.45 -20.47 15.79
C SER A 593 1.74 -19.62 17.04
N SER A 594 2.73 -18.74 16.95
CA SER A 594 3.04 -17.69 17.95
C SER A 594 2.22 -16.41 17.78
N LEU A 595 1.48 -16.28 16.68
CA LEU A 595 0.74 -15.07 16.33
C LEU A 595 -0.49 -14.88 17.23
N SER A 596 -0.82 -13.62 17.55
CA SER A 596 -2.09 -13.28 18.18
C SER A 596 -3.22 -13.11 17.15
N PRO A 597 -4.49 -13.17 17.55
CA PRO A 597 -5.61 -12.81 16.68
C PRO A 597 -5.49 -11.40 16.08
N GLU A 598 -4.91 -10.42 16.80
CA GLU A 598 -4.58 -9.10 16.24
C GLU A 598 -3.54 -9.17 15.11
N ASN A 599 -2.53 -10.04 15.22
CA ASN A 599 -1.54 -10.19 14.15
C ASN A 599 -2.18 -10.80 12.90
N ILE A 600 -3.10 -11.76 13.07
CA ILE A 600 -3.88 -12.31 11.96
C ILE A 600 -4.77 -11.24 11.32
N ALA A 601 -5.47 -10.42 12.10
CA ALA A 601 -6.27 -9.32 11.55
C ALA A 601 -5.41 -8.28 10.81
N SER A 602 -4.24 -7.92 11.34
CA SER A 602 -3.28 -7.04 10.66
C SER A 602 -2.72 -7.66 9.37
N ARG A 603 -2.45 -8.97 9.34
CA ARG A 603 -1.97 -9.68 8.14
C ARG A 603 -3.05 -9.87 7.09
N ALA A 604 -4.28 -10.17 7.50
CA ALA A 604 -5.43 -10.21 6.62
C ALA A 604 -5.70 -8.83 5.99
N ARG A 605 -5.59 -7.75 6.76
CA ARG A 605 -5.64 -6.37 6.23
C ARG A 605 -4.51 -6.12 5.24
N PHE A 606 -3.28 -6.53 5.54
CA PHE A 606 -2.12 -6.32 4.67
C PHE A 606 -2.17 -7.11 3.35
N ALA A 607 -2.49 -8.41 3.42
CA ALA A 607 -2.43 -9.33 2.30
C ALA A 607 -3.79 -9.59 1.62
N GLY A 608 -4.85 -8.98 2.14
CA GLY A 608 -6.22 -9.07 1.67
C GLY A 608 -6.98 -7.77 1.87
N SER A 609 -6.35 -6.61 1.67
CA SER A 609 -7.05 -5.35 1.41
C SER A 609 -6.14 -4.42 0.63
N CYS A 610 -6.66 -3.81 -0.44
CA CYS A 610 -5.84 -2.93 -1.28
C CYS A 610 -5.31 -1.73 -0.49
N ILE A 611 -6.16 -1.06 0.31
CA ILE A 611 -5.69 0.03 1.18
C ILE A 611 -4.81 -0.46 2.34
N GLY A 612 -5.01 -1.70 2.78
CA GLY A 612 -4.25 -2.34 3.86
C GLY A 612 -2.82 -2.75 3.48
N CYS A 613 -2.49 -2.79 2.18
CA CYS A 613 -1.10 -2.81 1.70
C CYS A 613 -0.53 -1.38 1.48
N HIS A 614 -1.34 -0.34 1.66
CA HIS A 614 -1.03 1.04 1.32
C HIS A 614 -1.08 1.97 2.56
N MET A 615 -1.73 3.13 2.47
CA MET A 615 -1.62 4.20 3.48
C MET A 615 -2.14 3.82 4.86
N GLU A 616 -3.23 3.05 4.95
CA GLU A 616 -3.73 2.53 6.23
C GLU A 616 -2.89 1.39 6.78
N GLY A 617 -2.22 0.64 5.89
CA GLY A 617 -1.40 -0.50 6.24
C GLY A 617 -0.02 -0.17 6.79
N ARG A 618 0.51 1.02 6.48
CA ARG A 618 1.94 1.35 6.58
C ARG A 618 2.50 1.29 8.01
N GLY A 619 3.52 0.45 8.22
CA GLY A 619 4.24 0.36 9.49
C GLY A 619 3.49 -0.40 10.59
N LEU A 620 2.39 -1.09 10.26
CA LEU A 620 1.70 -1.99 11.18
C LEU A 620 2.58 -3.20 11.51
N SER A 621 2.61 -3.56 12.80
CA SER A 621 3.20 -4.82 13.23
C SER A 621 2.34 -5.99 12.77
N LEU A 622 2.93 -6.85 11.94
CA LEU A 622 2.32 -8.10 11.47
C LEU A 622 2.66 -9.28 12.40
N GLY A 623 3.40 -9.08 13.49
CA GLY A 623 3.81 -10.15 14.42
C GLY A 623 5.07 -10.88 13.97
N ASP A 624 5.67 -11.65 14.89
CA ASP A 624 6.97 -12.33 14.72
C ASP A 624 8.13 -11.41 14.25
N GLY A 625 8.04 -10.10 14.55
CA GLY A 625 9.01 -9.09 14.12
C GLY A 625 8.79 -8.55 12.70
N VAL A 626 7.82 -9.08 11.95
CA VAL A 626 7.43 -8.58 10.63
C VAL A 626 6.65 -7.27 10.78
N VAL A 627 7.00 -6.28 9.96
CA VAL A 627 6.33 -4.97 9.89
C VAL A 627 6.02 -4.67 8.43
N SER A 628 4.81 -4.19 8.14
CA SER A 628 4.41 -3.89 6.76
C SER A 628 5.27 -2.77 6.16
N PRO A 629 5.71 -2.91 4.89
CA PRO A 629 6.53 -1.91 4.23
C PRO A 629 5.74 -0.61 3.99
N GLY A 630 6.46 0.51 3.89
CA GLY A 630 5.86 1.78 3.53
C GLY A 630 5.59 1.87 2.03
N ALA A 631 4.32 1.85 1.62
CA ALA A 631 3.95 2.41 0.33
C ALA A 631 4.28 3.93 0.31
N GLN A 632 4.71 4.44 -0.85
CA GLN A 632 4.90 5.87 -1.06
C GLN A 632 3.57 6.47 -1.49
N ASP A 633 2.80 6.98 -0.51
CA ASP A 633 1.37 7.27 -0.68
C ASP A 633 0.62 5.98 -1.07
N PHE A 634 -0.54 6.08 -1.73
CA PHE A 634 -1.34 4.93 -2.17
C PHE A 634 -0.69 4.10 -3.31
N PRO A 635 -0.12 4.65 -4.40
CA PRO A 635 0.13 3.84 -5.59
C PRO A 635 1.38 2.96 -5.49
N MET A 636 1.34 1.80 -6.18
CA MET A 636 2.50 0.95 -6.41
C MET A 636 3.58 1.59 -7.30
N VAL A 637 3.17 2.47 -8.22
CA VAL A 637 4.05 3.27 -9.10
C VAL A 637 3.56 4.72 -9.06
N VAL A 638 4.39 5.61 -8.51
CA VAL A 638 4.10 7.03 -8.36
C VAL A 638 4.28 7.72 -9.71
N GLU A 639 3.33 8.57 -10.08
CA GLU A 639 3.21 9.15 -11.43
C GLU A 639 4.20 10.31 -11.71
N VAL A 640 5.21 10.46 -10.83
CA VAL A 640 6.29 11.44 -10.86
C VAL A 640 7.51 10.85 -11.56
N PRO A 641 8.05 11.49 -12.62
CA PRO A 641 9.28 11.05 -13.26
C PRO A 641 10.51 11.21 -12.35
N THR A 642 11.33 10.17 -12.29
CA THR A 642 12.66 10.09 -11.67
C THR A 642 13.68 9.56 -12.69
N GLN A 643 14.97 9.56 -12.35
CA GLN A 643 15.96 8.79 -13.11
C GLN A 643 15.70 7.29 -12.93
N CYS A 644 15.88 6.48 -13.97
CA CYS A 644 15.83 5.03 -13.85
C CYS A 644 17.01 4.50 -13.02
N GLY A 645 16.79 3.44 -12.23
CA GLY A 645 17.80 2.91 -11.30
C GLY A 645 18.93 2.13 -11.97
N ASP A 646 18.67 1.65 -13.20
CA ASP A 646 19.55 0.84 -14.03
C ASP A 646 20.26 1.65 -15.13
N ASP A 647 19.65 2.76 -15.60
CA ASP A 647 20.33 3.77 -16.43
C ASP A 647 19.93 5.20 -16.01
N PRO A 648 20.81 5.95 -15.33
CA PRO A 648 20.53 7.33 -14.91
C PRO A 648 20.39 8.37 -16.05
N SER A 649 20.60 7.98 -17.31
CA SER A 649 20.28 8.83 -18.47
C SER A 649 18.83 8.67 -18.96
N GLU A 650 18.15 7.60 -18.51
CA GLU A 650 16.73 7.36 -18.76
C GLU A 650 15.84 7.93 -17.64
N SER A 651 14.56 8.17 -17.97
CA SER A 651 13.53 8.62 -17.01
C SER A 651 12.48 7.53 -16.80
N CYS A 652 12.16 7.24 -15.55
CA CYS A 652 11.18 6.23 -15.12
C CYS A 652 10.11 6.84 -14.19
N PHE A 653 8.94 6.22 -14.09
CA PHE A 653 7.99 6.48 -12.99
C PHE A 653 8.44 5.73 -11.74
N LEU A 654 8.42 6.38 -10.57
CA LEU A 654 9.02 5.85 -9.34
C LEU A 654 8.20 4.68 -8.73
N PRO A 655 8.73 3.45 -8.64
CA PRO A 655 8.08 2.37 -7.90
C PRO A 655 8.10 2.64 -6.39
N SER A 656 7.10 2.18 -5.65
CA SER A 656 7.07 2.33 -4.19
C SER A 656 8.03 1.38 -3.47
N ASN A 657 8.48 1.75 -2.26
CA ASN A 657 9.36 0.92 -1.43
C ASN A 657 8.81 -0.48 -1.17
N ALA A 658 7.51 -0.61 -0.91
CA ALA A 658 6.87 -1.93 -0.78
C ALA A 658 7.07 -2.81 -2.04
N LEU A 659 7.04 -2.20 -3.23
CA LEU A 659 7.27 -2.91 -4.48
C LEU A 659 8.76 -3.24 -4.69
N THR A 660 9.69 -2.30 -4.44
CA THR A 660 11.13 -2.54 -4.64
C THR A 660 11.76 -3.45 -3.60
N ASP A 661 11.33 -3.34 -2.34
CA ASP A 661 12.04 -3.90 -1.19
C ASP A 661 11.47 -5.27 -0.76
N VAL A 662 10.22 -5.57 -1.14
CA VAL A 662 9.51 -6.81 -0.78
C VAL A 662 9.02 -7.58 -2.01
N PHE A 663 8.15 -6.97 -2.83
CA PHE A 663 7.43 -7.74 -3.86
C PHE A 663 8.26 -8.09 -5.10
N LEU A 664 9.06 -7.17 -5.67
CA LEU A 664 9.91 -7.49 -6.82
C LEU A 664 11.00 -8.53 -6.48
N PRO A 665 11.70 -8.48 -5.33
CA PRO A 665 12.64 -9.53 -4.92
C PRO A 665 11.97 -10.91 -4.81
N GLY A 666 10.80 -11.00 -4.15
CA GLY A 666 10.03 -12.24 -4.04
C GLY A 666 9.61 -12.81 -5.40
N ARG A 667 9.08 -11.97 -6.29
CA ARG A 667 8.73 -12.36 -7.67
C ARG A 667 9.94 -12.84 -8.47
N MET A 668 11.11 -12.19 -8.31
CA MET A 668 12.35 -12.62 -8.97
C MET A 668 12.83 -13.97 -8.45
N ASN A 669 12.74 -14.22 -7.14
CA ASN A 669 13.05 -15.52 -6.53
C ASN A 669 12.13 -16.63 -7.07
N VAL A 670 10.83 -16.37 -7.19
CA VAL A 670 9.86 -17.32 -7.79
C VAL A 670 10.17 -17.59 -9.26
N LEU A 671 10.43 -16.56 -10.06
CA LEU A 671 10.82 -16.70 -11.48
C LEU A 671 12.12 -17.51 -11.63
N ALA A 672 13.15 -17.20 -10.83
CA ALA A 672 14.44 -17.89 -10.84
C ALA A 672 14.33 -19.36 -10.41
N ARG A 673 13.57 -19.64 -9.35
CA ARG A 673 13.34 -21.00 -8.83
C ARG A 673 12.58 -21.90 -9.81
N THR A 674 11.57 -21.36 -10.49
CA THR A 674 10.69 -22.15 -11.37
C THR A 674 11.28 -22.31 -12.78
N PHE A 675 11.83 -21.25 -13.37
CA PHE A 675 12.22 -21.25 -14.79
C PHE A 675 13.73 -21.10 -15.03
N GLY A 676 14.52 -20.69 -14.03
CA GLY A 676 15.96 -20.47 -14.18
C GLY A 676 16.76 -21.75 -14.38
N ASN A 677 17.92 -21.63 -15.04
CA ASN A 677 18.94 -22.68 -15.00
C ASN A 677 19.45 -22.81 -13.56
N VAL A 678 19.23 -23.97 -12.93
CA VAL A 678 19.40 -24.15 -11.48
C VAL A 678 20.87 -24.08 -11.05
N VAL A 679 21.34 -22.86 -10.78
CA VAL A 679 22.36 -22.60 -9.77
C VAL A 679 21.69 -22.79 -8.41
N PRO A 680 22.19 -23.66 -7.51
CA PRO A 680 21.54 -23.91 -6.22
C PRO A 680 21.36 -22.62 -5.41
N ASN A 681 20.11 -22.34 -5.02
CA ASN A 681 19.76 -21.11 -4.33
C ASN A 681 20.28 -21.15 -2.88
N PRO A 682 21.15 -20.22 -2.44
CA PRO A 682 21.60 -20.18 -1.05
C PRO A 682 20.45 -19.91 -0.05
N CYS A 683 19.31 -19.40 -0.52
CA CYS A 683 18.12 -19.15 0.31
C CYS A 683 17.35 -20.43 0.71
N ASP A 684 17.62 -21.59 0.10
CA ASP A 684 16.95 -22.86 0.45
C ASP A 684 17.37 -23.43 1.83
N GLY A 685 18.25 -22.74 2.57
CA GLY A 685 18.74 -23.10 3.91
C GLY A 685 17.75 -22.85 5.06
N GLY A 686 16.45 -22.75 4.81
CA GLY A 686 15.44 -22.22 5.73
C GLY A 686 14.48 -23.25 6.37
N GLY A 687 14.86 -23.83 7.50
CA GLY A 687 13.90 -24.02 8.61
C GLY A 687 12.93 -25.22 8.67
N SER A 688 13.08 -26.31 7.91
CA SER A 688 12.29 -27.54 8.16
C SER A 688 12.98 -28.51 9.14
N GLY A 689 12.66 -28.37 10.43
CA GLY A 689 13.21 -29.18 11.51
C GLY A 689 12.58 -30.58 11.66
N THR A 690 12.66 -31.44 10.65
CA THR A 690 12.19 -32.85 10.74
C THR A 690 13.32 -33.82 11.03
N GLY A 691 13.13 -34.65 12.08
CA GLY A 691 14.21 -35.42 12.69
C GLY A 691 14.54 -36.74 11.98
N GLY A 692 15.59 -36.72 11.16
CA GLY A 692 16.59 -37.79 11.01
C GLY A 692 16.16 -39.22 10.67
N THR A 693 16.65 -39.72 9.53
CA THR A 693 17.27 -41.06 9.50
C THR A 693 18.49 -41.06 8.59
N SER A 694 19.57 -41.74 8.99
CA SER A 694 20.86 -41.70 8.31
C SER A 694 20.97 -42.76 7.22
N GLY A 695 21.36 -42.34 6.01
CA GLY A 695 21.52 -43.22 4.84
C GLY A 695 22.55 -42.68 3.85
N GLY A 696 23.80 -42.53 4.30
CA GLY A 696 24.86 -41.90 3.49
C GLY A 696 25.33 -42.72 2.29
N PHE A 697 25.51 -42.07 1.15
CA PHE A 697 26.20 -42.62 -0.01
C PHE A 697 27.42 -41.77 -0.39
N GLY A 698 28.59 -42.42 -0.43
CA GLY A 698 29.83 -41.90 -0.99
C GLY A 698 30.46 -42.93 -1.92
N GLY A 699 31.02 -42.48 -3.04
CA GLY A 699 31.47 -43.34 -4.15
C GLY A 699 31.06 -42.71 -5.48
N SER A 700 31.82 -41.79 -6.06
CA SER A 700 33.17 -41.95 -6.64
C SER A 700 33.16 -42.74 -7.96
N PHE A 701 33.66 -42.09 -9.02
CA PHE A 701 33.72 -42.63 -10.38
C PHE A 701 34.77 -43.74 -10.52
N GLY A 702 34.49 -44.78 -11.33
CA GLY A 702 35.56 -45.69 -11.75
C GLY A 702 35.13 -46.94 -12.52
N THR A 703 35.24 -46.89 -13.86
CA THR A 703 35.38 -48.05 -14.78
C THR A 703 34.21 -49.06 -14.85
N GLY A 704 34.06 -49.87 -15.92
CA GLY A 704 34.76 -49.84 -17.19
C GLY A 704 34.99 -51.21 -17.84
N GLY A 705 33.91 -51.86 -18.32
CA GLY A 705 33.97 -53.03 -19.21
C GLY A 705 34.20 -54.40 -18.54
N GLY A 706 33.57 -55.45 -19.09
CA GLY A 706 33.76 -56.83 -18.64
C GLY A 706 32.69 -57.80 -19.18
N VAL A 707 33.02 -58.58 -20.21
CA VAL A 707 32.13 -59.63 -20.75
C VAL A 707 32.34 -60.94 -19.99
N GLY A 708 31.26 -61.62 -19.61
CA GLY A 708 31.32 -62.93 -18.95
C GLY A 708 30.09 -63.80 -19.23
N THR A 709 30.29 -64.92 -19.94
CA THR A 709 29.24 -65.89 -20.31
C THR A 709 29.35 -67.19 -19.49
N GLY A 710 28.24 -67.78 -19.04
CA GLY A 710 28.25 -69.19 -18.60
C GLY A 710 27.13 -69.58 -17.63
N GLY A 711 26.13 -70.32 -18.11
CA GLY A 711 24.94 -70.69 -17.35
C GLY A 711 25.10 -71.72 -16.22
N GLY A 712 24.00 -71.92 -15.49
CA GLY A 712 23.84 -72.97 -14.47
C GLY A 712 22.37 -73.09 -14.05
N VAL A 713 21.80 -74.29 -14.08
CA VAL A 713 20.40 -74.55 -13.67
C VAL A 713 20.37 -75.01 -12.21
N GLY A 714 19.49 -74.43 -11.39
CA GLY A 714 19.29 -74.84 -10.01
C GLY A 714 17.98 -74.30 -9.42
N THR A 715 16.94 -75.15 -9.36
CA THR A 715 15.64 -74.80 -8.79
C THR A 715 15.57 -75.09 -7.28
N ALA A 716 15.40 -74.06 -6.46
CA ALA A 716 14.95 -74.16 -5.07
C ALA A 716 14.11 -72.92 -4.71
N GLY A 717 12.95 -73.12 -4.08
CA GLY A 717 12.03 -72.04 -3.74
C GLY A 717 12.26 -71.45 -2.34
N ALA A 718 12.16 -70.13 -2.23
CA ALA A 718 12.07 -69.36 -0.99
C ALA A 718 11.05 -68.21 -1.23
N PRO A 719 10.41 -67.65 -0.19
CA PRO A 719 9.17 -66.91 -0.36
C PRO A 719 9.34 -65.52 -0.96
N SER A 720 8.27 -65.05 -1.62
CA SER A 720 8.10 -63.67 -2.05
C SER A 720 8.19 -62.71 -0.85
N MET A 721 9.12 -61.76 -0.90
CA MET A 721 8.86 -60.43 -0.38
C MET A 721 8.62 -59.51 -1.58
N GLY A 722 7.49 -58.81 -1.58
CA GLY A 722 7.16 -57.85 -2.62
C GLY A 722 8.07 -56.64 -2.53
N GLY A 723 9.15 -56.64 -3.31
CA GLY A 723 9.90 -55.42 -3.56
C GLY A 723 9.01 -54.47 -4.35
N THR A 724 8.53 -53.40 -3.70
CA THR A 724 7.93 -52.25 -4.38
C THR A 724 8.98 -51.69 -5.34
N GLY A 725 8.81 -51.96 -6.63
CA GLY A 725 9.57 -51.24 -7.64
C GLY A 725 9.30 -49.75 -7.45
N MET A 726 10.35 -48.92 -7.45
CA MET A 726 10.16 -47.49 -7.56
C MET A 726 9.42 -47.23 -8.88
N ILE A 727 8.16 -46.84 -8.76
CA ILE A 727 7.40 -46.27 -9.86
C ILE A 727 8.24 -45.05 -10.29
N PRO A 728 8.62 -44.91 -11.58
CA PRO A 728 9.25 -43.67 -12.03
C PRO A 728 8.32 -42.52 -11.66
N PRO A 729 8.81 -41.34 -11.23
CA PRO A 729 7.93 -40.25 -10.84
C PRO A 729 6.90 -40.04 -11.94
N ASP A 730 5.62 -40.21 -11.58
CA ASP A 730 4.54 -40.16 -12.54
C ASP A 730 4.60 -38.83 -13.27
N LYS A 731 4.34 -38.84 -14.58
CA LYS A 731 4.30 -37.60 -15.34
C LYS A 731 3.30 -36.67 -14.67
N PRO A 732 3.61 -35.37 -14.48
CA PRO A 732 2.61 -34.44 -13.98
C PRO A 732 1.37 -34.57 -14.87
N GLU A 733 0.20 -34.71 -14.23
CA GLU A 733 -1.05 -34.74 -14.98
C GLU A 733 -1.20 -33.41 -15.73
N PRO A 734 -1.65 -33.43 -17.00
CA PRO A 734 -1.78 -32.22 -17.78
C PRO A 734 -2.76 -31.27 -17.08
N ALA A 735 -2.51 -29.96 -17.15
CA ALA A 735 -3.43 -28.98 -16.62
C ALA A 735 -4.80 -29.10 -17.30
N PRO A 736 -5.91 -28.81 -16.60
CA PRO A 736 -7.20 -28.68 -17.25
C PRO A 736 -7.14 -27.58 -18.32
N VAL A 737 -7.76 -27.85 -19.46
CA VAL A 737 -8.04 -26.81 -20.47
C VAL A 737 -9.30 -26.11 -19.99
N ILE A 738 -9.17 -24.84 -19.64
CA ILE A 738 -10.26 -24.02 -19.10
C ILE A 738 -10.62 -22.99 -20.18
N ASP A 739 -11.69 -23.28 -20.91
CA ASP A 739 -12.21 -22.40 -21.96
C ASP A 739 -13.01 -21.26 -21.31
N ILE A 740 -12.42 -20.05 -21.28
CA ILE A 740 -13.09 -18.85 -20.75
C ILE A 740 -13.96 -18.21 -21.84
N GLU A 741 -15.27 -18.22 -21.63
CA GLU A 741 -16.24 -17.47 -22.44
C GLU A 741 -16.52 -16.08 -21.84
N LEU A 742 -17.18 -15.20 -22.60
CA LEU A 742 -17.59 -13.87 -22.12
C LEU A 742 -19.02 -13.93 -21.59
N ALA A 743 -19.18 -13.72 -20.29
CA ALA A 743 -20.49 -13.67 -19.65
C ALA A 743 -21.35 -12.47 -20.11
N SER A 744 -22.65 -12.53 -19.83
CA SER A 744 -23.63 -11.51 -20.23
C SER A 744 -23.60 -10.28 -19.31
N ALA A 745 -23.61 -9.07 -19.88
CA ALA A 745 -23.68 -7.83 -19.11
C ALA A 745 -25.06 -7.58 -18.45
N GLU A 746 -26.07 -8.36 -18.83
CA GLU A 746 -27.40 -8.39 -18.20
C GLU A 746 -27.54 -9.46 -17.11
N GLU A 747 -26.48 -10.22 -16.83
CA GLU A 747 -26.48 -11.25 -15.81
C GLU A 747 -26.27 -10.66 -14.40
N PRO A 748 -27.00 -11.11 -13.37
CA PRO A 748 -26.80 -10.63 -12.00
C PRO A 748 -25.37 -10.90 -11.51
N VAL A 749 -24.75 -9.89 -10.90
CA VAL A 749 -23.37 -9.96 -10.39
C VAL A 749 -23.16 -11.17 -9.45
N ASP A 750 -24.17 -11.58 -8.70
CA ASP A 750 -24.12 -12.78 -7.84
C ASP A 750 -23.91 -14.09 -8.61
N GLN A 751 -24.51 -14.24 -9.80
CA GLN A 751 -24.34 -15.43 -10.65
C GLN A 751 -22.94 -15.45 -11.26
N LEU A 752 -22.49 -14.29 -11.77
CA LEU A 752 -21.13 -14.07 -12.26
C LEU A 752 -20.03 -14.28 -11.20
N ARG A 753 -20.39 -14.26 -9.91
CA ARG A 753 -19.49 -14.56 -8.78
C ARG A 753 -19.49 -16.03 -8.37
N GLU A 754 -20.59 -16.73 -8.58
CA GLU A 754 -20.64 -18.20 -8.50
C GLU A 754 -19.77 -18.77 -9.63
N GLU A 755 -19.90 -18.25 -10.85
CA GLU A 755 -19.04 -18.57 -12.01
C GLU A 755 -17.55 -18.21 -11.79
N ASP A 756 -17.21 -17.00 -11.29
CA ASP A 756 -15.83 -16.62 -10.93
C ASP A 756 -15.22 -17.57 -9.88
N ALA A 757 -16.05 -18.14 -8.99
CA ALA A 757 -15.61 -19.07 -7.96
C ALA A 757 -15.50 -20.52 -8.47
N GLU A 758 -16.38 -20.99 -9.35
CA GLU A 758 -16.28 -22.31 -9.98
C GLU A 758 -15.04 -22.40 -10.89
N ILE A 759 -14.87 -21.43 -11.80
CA ILE A 759 -13.71 -21.40 -12.71
C ILE A 759 -12.38 -21.34 -11.95
N ARG A 760 -12.30 -20.56 -10.85
CA ARG A 760 -11.07 -20.47 -10.03
C ARG A 760 -10.70 -21.78 -9.34
N GLN A 761 -11.67 -22.65 -9.03
CA GLN A 761 -11.38 -23.97 -8.45
C GLN A 761 -10.69 -24.88 -9.48
N GLU A 762 -10.97 -24.73 -10.78
CA GLU A 762 -10.31 -25.51 -11.83
C GLU A 762 -8.84 -25.12 -12.03
N TYR A 763 -8.41 -23.90 -11.66
CA TYR A 763 -6.98 -23.53 -11.61
C TYR A 763 -6.19 -24.33 -10.55
N GLY A 764 -6.86 -25.05 -9.65
CA GLY A 764 -6.24 -25.90 -8.63
C GLY A 764 -5.82 -25.15 -7.36
N ASP A 765 -5.07 -25.83 -6.48
CA ASP A 765 -4.87 -25.32 -5.11
C ASP A 765 -3.99 -24.07 -5.04
N VAL A 766 -2.86 -24.04 -5.76
CA VAL A 766 -1.76 -23.06 -5.57
C VAL A 766 -1.10 -22.58 -6.87
N THR A 767 -0.53 -21.38 -6.80
CA THR A 767 0.38 -20.76 -7.78
C THR A 767 1.84 -21.15 -7.53
N ILE A 768 2.74 -20.86 -8.47
CA ILE A 768 4.18 -21.09 -8.32
C ILE A 768 4.86 -20.25 -7.23
N SER A 769 4.20 -19.19 -6.74
CA SER A 769 4.63 -18.44 -5.55
C SER A 769 4.27 -19.14 -4.22
N GLY A 770 3.31 -20.07 -4.23
CA GLY A 770 2.75 -20.70 -3.04
C GLY A 770 1.48 -20.04 -2.51
N LYS A 771 1.05 -18.90 -3.08
CA LYS A 771 -0.31 -18.37 -2.89
C LYS A 771 -1.34 -19.34 -3.48
N SER A 772 -2.56 -19.38 -2.95
CA SER A 772 -3.65 -20.16 -3.57
C SER A 772 -3.89 -19.72 -5.03
N ALA A 773 -4.25 -20.64 -5.94
CA ALA A 773 -4.50 -20.29 -7.34
C ALA A 773 -5.78 -19.46 -7.54
N ALA A 774 -6.70 -19.43 -6.57
CA ALA A 774 -7.81 -18.47 -6.55
C ALA A 774 -7.32 -17.02 -6.32
N SER A 775 -6.14 -16.85 -5.69
CA SER A 775 -5.49 -15.56 -5.42
C SER A 775 -4.71 -15.07 -6.66
N THR A 776 -5.41 -14.72 -7.73
CA THR A 776 -4.79 -14.31 -9.01
C THR A 776 -4.45 -12.81 -9.09
N HIS A 777 -4.41 -12.08 -7.95
CA HIS A 777 -4.41 -10.61 -7.93
C HIS A 777 -3.37 -9.99 -6.97
#